data_AF-A0A4Q7E4E5-F1
#
_entry.id   AF-A0A4Q7E4E5-F1
#
_cell.length_a   1.000
_cell.length_b   1.000
_cell.length_c   1.000
_cell.angle_alpha   90.00
_cell.angle_beta   90.00
_cell.angle_gamma   90.00
#
_symmetry.space_group_name_H-M   'P 1'
#
loop_
_entity.id
_entity.type
_entity.pdbx_description
1 polymer ?
#
loop_
_entity_poly.entity_id
_entity_poly.type
_entity_poly.pdbx_seq_one_letter_code
_entity_poly.pdbx_strand_id
1 'polypeptide(L)'
;MIDRFWYVIGYVFALNSEAFRIAASLPQGVQLALLIVLFAGLSRSIGQCAILFFNQVKPLRFFLSLLISAVLFVGGFLALVGSTWLITLLPWSVSLSFSTLVIVLGAAYAPLLFSFLGALPYAGQPILNLLSVWNLLAMVVGFGAVTGLNLPESFGYVGFGWVLLQIIEQTIGRPIAAWARWLADTVAGVDLKTDRDELMEHFRDRVDSSTNELKTEVTSRLNTVKQELQAAVPVSLSDSAASVLPKPAGLGEVVTTATAQPTVTKGAERSHRQLLRTILGVALMLILTLVVLALLKPIRVWWFGWFGQLPTLLRFVLQLTWIGVVAVIVAGLLAPLETLGWWAGWFDDEVNTTENTGDLARPIADAQQIQRYVVYLDGIGISSFEYLPDVETFLDALAPQLPEDVALVRGIMPYSVMNRPLDEDRTLSFFWRYADKLRFANPASILGLIVNIRNILIVGVSADKRYGPLYNQGIAQIVFSGLLKNGYQLGSGTPVTFIGYSGGGQMSCASAPFLKRAIAAPIDVISLGGVMSANNNFLKLEHCHHLKGDKDVVEPLGAIMFPGRWQVFWLSFWNRAKRLGKVTLISMGPVGHNVPGGILDPKVMLADGRSSLQQTIDTINTILKGELASEQAIAPAKPSNYTLYMESPLCQLGYFPLAQSLDPALFQPIGPWLGRLILPKKEARSQVKGTLIELHHAPPEYAHLVGQTLPLRWDVAQPDVQDFVKAVTRDVNFSADAEYNSKFGGLVLPDRINRWRQVDPLESLAAGHPIDDITVMLAAIAVRPDSAGQIALYTPEQPVEVSGRYYALVQFIAPVGADHYRVRHFNRATRRFDGPETVMSNPAVLIAKDYGSYPSTTRQIERSPCNEQGWYVYGTQDAAGQFVVQAWMPRALMRLQPDRVIFGSKATYRHIRQETWAHVAAKKGQISSVLGTPRDNGSSAAIQSAIDDWREGDRALVLHTYGGIGGAKKEPAAATPIFFGHFAFGVAEVIRDPLADELRFDIRYYQVYTQNTDGLVAGTLHWSRYLGHRQLGWLGNRPTCDIVLKLSCFTEGYGVADEVRSPLQRMERFLVSMTARYRIGDGTGATYVGPANNCSQDSNQALFAAIQQIVEVMGDNEAQRRRWEQSHPEQAARFEELRRFGHDLKQALQPLGKPRADWETNAYNLGSTIEDKPLQNLMTGITSWRTLLPRKASDTVARKFLAYGAAAWILRTNQVGGDDPDIEPIAPMTL
;
A
#
# COMPACT_ATOMS: atom_id res chain seq x y z
N MET A 1 57.90 6.25 14.21
CA MET A 1 57.04 5.57 13.22
C MET A 1 55.56 5.92 13.39
N ILE A 2 55.03 5.96 14.63
CA ILE A 2 53.63 6.29 14.95
C ILE A 2 53.21 7.72 14.55
N ASP A 3 54.11 8.72 14.61
CA ASP A 3 53.72 10.10 14.24
C ASP A 3 53.47 10.28 12.74
N ARG A 4 54.17 9.54 11.86
CA ARG A 4 53.95 9.59 10.41
C ARG A 4 52.75 8.76 9.94
N PHE A 5 52.33 7.78 10.74
CA PHE A 5 51.18 6.90 10.44
C PHE A 5 49.88 7.70 10.24
N TRP A 6 49.59 8.63 11.15
CA TRP A 6 48.38 9.45 11.06
C TRP A 6 48.38 10.44 9.90
N TYR A 7 49.57 10.91 9.47
CA TYR A 7 49.70 11.72 8.26
C TYR A 7 49.42 10.89 7.00
N VAL A 8 49.98 9.68 6.89
CA VAL A 8 49.73 8.79 5.75
C VAL A 8 48.23 8.44 5.65
N ILE A 9 47.57 8.12 6.77
CA ILE A 9 46.11 7.90 6.82
C ILE A 9 45.33 9.15 6.38
N GLY A 10 45.74 10.34 6.84
CA GLY A 10 45.12 11.60 6.45
C GLY A 10 45.23 11.88 4.93
N TYR A 11 46.39 11.62 4.33
CA TYR A 11 46.58 11.81 2.89
C TYR A 11 45.88 10.74 2.04
N VAL A 12 45.77 9.50 2.55
CA VAL A 12 44.95 8.45 1.92
C VAL A 12 43.47 8.83 1.98
N PHE A 13 42.99 9.37 3.12
CA PHE A 13 41.62 9.89 3.24
C PHE A 13 41.35 11.05 2.27
N ALA A 14 42.36 11.87 1.98
CA ALA A 14 42.29 12.95 0.99
C ALA A 14 42.39 12.47 -0.48
N LEU A 15 42.41 11.16 -0.73
CA LEU A 15 42.54 10.56 -2.07
C LEU A 15 43.81 11.04 -2.79
N ASN A 16 44.90 11.28 -2.06
CA ASN A 16 46.17 11.71 -2.63
C ASN A 16 46.93 10.50 -3.22
N SER A 17 47.17 10.50 -4.53
CA SER A 17 47.84 9.41 -5.23
C SER A 17 49.29 9.16 -4.76
N GLU A 18 50.00 10.21 -4.33
CA GLU A 18 51.37 10.10 -3.83
C GLU A 18 51.44 9.34 -2.51
N ALA A 19 50.41 9.47 -1.66
CA ALA A 19 50.33 8.73 -0.40
C ALA A 19 50.22 7.22 -0.61
N PHE A 20 49.51 6.77 -1.64
CA PHE A 20 49.43 5.35 -2.01
C PHE A 20 50.75 4.83 -2.56
N ARG A 21 51.49 5.64 -3.34
CA ARG A 21 52.84 5.30 -3.82
C ARG A 21 53.85 5.18 -2.67
N ILE A 22 53.83 6.15 -1.75
CA ILE A 22 54.68 6.12 -0.55
C ILE A 22 54.32 4.90 0.31
N ALA A 23 53.03 4.60 0.53
CA ALA A 23 52.60 3.44 1.30
C ALA A 23 53.10 2.12 0.68
N ALA A 24 53.05 1.98 -0.65
CA ALA A 24 53.56 0.81 -1.37
C ALA A 24 55.08 0.61 -1.27
N SER A 25 55.85 1.65 -0.92
CA SER A 25 57.31 1.60 -0.76
C SER A 25 57.80 1.27 0.66
N LEU A 26 56.89 1.12 1.64
CA LEU A 26 57.24 0.88 3.04
C LEU A 26 57.71 -0.58 3.30
N PRO A 27 58.84 -0.81 3.99
CA PRO A 27 59.36 -2.15 4.28
C PRO A 27 58.40 -3.06 5.08
N GLN A 28 57.49 -2.48 5.85
CA GLN A 28 56.45 -3.19 6.64
C GLN A 28 55.03 -2.90 6.14
N GLY A 29 54.87 -2.53 4.86
CA GLY A 29 53.59 -2.09 4.30
C GLY A 29 52.45 -3.10 4.44
N VAL A 30 52.71 -4.40 4.27
CA VAL A 30 51.68 -5.45 4.34
C VAL A 30 51.11 -5.56 5.76
N GLN A 31 51.97 -5.54 6.79
CA GLN A 31 51.52 -5.59 8.19
C GLN A 31 50.68 -4.36 8.54
N LEU A 32 51.09 -3.19 8.05
CA LEU A 32 50.36 -1.95 8.26
C LEU A 32 48.97 -1.97 7.59
N ALA A 33 48.90 -2.47 6.36
CA ALA A 33 47.65 -2.60 5.61
C ALA A 33 46.67 -3.57 6.29
N LEU A 34 47.14 -4.74 6.74
CA LEU A 34 46.31 -5.69 7.47
C LEU A 34 45.81 -5.12 8.81
N LEU A 35 46.64 -4.35 9.51
CA LEU A 35 46.25 -3.67 10.75
C LEU A 35 45.21 -2.57 10.52
N ILE A 36 45.32 -1.81 9.42
CA ILE A 36 44.29 -0.82 9.01
C ILE A 36 42.97 -1.54 8.72
N VAL A 37 42.99 -2.63 7.95
CA VAL A 37 41.79 -3.41 7.61
C VAL A 37 41.17 -4.04 8.85
N LEU A 38 41.98 -4.57 9.78
CA LEU A 38 41.51 -5.14 11.04
C LEU A 38 40.80 -4.08 11.91
N PHE A 39 41.41 -2.90 12.09
CA PHE A 39 40.78 -1.82 12.85
C PHE A 39 39.55 -1.25 12.13
N ALA A 40 39.55 -1.20 10.80
CA ALA A 40 38.36 -0.85 10.03
C ALA A 40 37.24 -1.87 10.22
N GLY A 41 37.56 -3.17 10.23
CA GLY A 41 36.62 -4.26 10.52
C GLY A 41 36.05 -4.18 11.94
N LEU A 42 36.89 -3.89 12.94
CA LEU A 42 36.44 -3.68 14.32
C LEU A 42 35.54 -2.44 14.44
N SER A 43 35.96 -1.32 13.83
CA SER A 43 35.19 -0.07 13.78
C SER A 43 33.83 -0.27 13.12
N ARG A 44 33.78 -1.01 12.01
CA ARG A 44 32.54 -1.38 11.32
C ARG A 44 31.65 -2.28 12.18
N SER A 45 32.24 -3.26 12.85
CA SER A 45 31.51 -4.15 13.77
C SER A 45 30.88 -3.37 14.92
N ILE A 46 31.58 -2.37 15.46
CA ILE A 46 31.04 -1.43 16.46
C ILE A 46 29.90 -0.60 15.85
N GLY A 47 30.07 -0.06 14.65
CA GLY A 47 29.03 0.73 13.96
C GLY A 47 27.76 -0.06 13.66
N GLN A 48 27.85 -1.39 13.57
CA GLN A 48 26.76 -2.33 13.31
C GLN A 48 26.37 -3.19 14.53
N CYS A 49 26.85 -2.83 15.73
CA CYS A 49 26.70 -3.64 16.93
C CYS A 49 25.25 -3.90 17.35
N ALA A 50 24.30 -3.09 16.86
CA ALA A 50 22.87 -3.26 17.12
C ALA A 50 22.39 -4.69 16.83
N ILE A 51 22.94 -5.34 15.78
CA ILE A 51 22.60 -6.72 15.41
C ILE A 51 22.87 -7.71 16.55
N LEU A 52 23.98 -7.54 17.27
CA LEU A 52 24.34 -8.42 18.39
C LEU A 52 23.40 -8.21 19.58
N PHE A 53 22.95 -6.99 19.82
CA PHE A 53 21.96 -6.70 20.85
C PHE A 53 20.58 -7.24 20.49
N PHE A 54 20.17 -7.14 19.21
CA PHE A 54 18.93 -7.74 18.73
C PHE A 54 18.88 -9.24 18.98
N ASN A 55 20.00 -9.93 18.75
CA ASN A 55 20.17 -11.36 19.03
C ASN A 55 20.49 -11.66 20.51
N GLN A 56 20.41 -10.68 21.41
CA GLN A 56 20.62 -10.82 22.86
C GLN A 56 21.92 -11.49 23.27
N VAL A 57 23.00 -11.16 22.55
CA VAL A 57 24.33 -11.68 22.86
C VAL A 57 24.77 -11.20 24.24
N LYS A 58 25.21 -12.14 25.10
CA LYS A 58 25.68 -11.83 26.46
C LYS A 58 26.93 -10.92 26.44
N PRO A 59 27.17 -10.07 27.46
CA PRO A 59 28.23 -9.06 27.43
C PRO A 59 29.64 -9.58 27.09
N LEU A 60 30.05 -10.73 27.64
CA LEU A 60 31.38 -11.31 27.33
C LEU A 60 31.46 -11.79 25.87
N ARG A 61 30.39 -12.43 25.37
CA ARG A 61 30.30 -12.92 23.99
C ARG A 61 30.18 -11.78 22.99
N PHE A 62 29.64 -10.64 23.40
CA PHE A 62 29.55 -9.43 22.56
C PHE A 62 30.94 -8.94 22.13
N PHE A 63 31.87 -8.79 23.07
CA PHE A 63 33.24 -8.36 22.73
C PHE A 63 33.99 -9.38 21.87
N LEU A 64 33.80 -10.68 22.15
CA LEU A 64 34.37 -11.75 21.31
C LEU A 64 33.77 -11.75 19.90
N SER A 65 32.46 -11.46 19.77
CA SER A 65 31.75 -11.36 18.49
C SER A 65 32.24 -10.18 17.65
N LEU A 66 32.56 -9.05 18.29
CA LEU A 66 33.18 -7.91 17.60
C LEU A 66 34.57 -8.26 17.07
N LEU A 67 35.38 -8.96 17.89
CA LEU A 67 36.74 -9.35 17.50
C LEU A 67 36.72 -10.37 16.36
N ILE A 68 35.88 -11.41 16.44
CA ILE A 68 35.81 -12.42 15.38
C ILE A 68 35.26 -11.83 14.07
N SER A 69 34.30 -10.90 14.15
CA SER A 69 33.78 -10.19 12.97
C SER A 69 34.87 -9.36 12.29
N ALA A 70 35.75 -8.71 13.07
CA ALA A 70 36.89 -7.99 12.53
C ALA A 70 37.90 -8.93 11.83
N VAL A 71 38.12 -10.13 12.37
CA VAL A 71 39.00 -11.15 11.75
C VAL A 71 38.38 -11.68 10.45
N LEU A 72 37.09 -12.03 10.45
CA LEU A 72 36.37 -12.47 9.25
C LEU A 72 36.37 -11.38 8.16
N PHE A 73 36.30 -10.11 8.56
CA PHE A 73 36.40 -8.97 7.66
C PHE A 73 37.75 -8.90 6.94
N VAL A 74 38.86 -9.19 7.63
CA VAL A 74 40.19 -9.30 7.00
C VAL A 74 40.23 -10.44 5.97
N GLY A 75 39.58 -11.57 6.27
CA GLY A 75 39.42 -12.67 5.31
C GLY A 75 38.70 -12.26 4.03
N GLY A 76 37.58 -11.54 4.16
CA GLY A 76 36.84 -10.99 3.01
C GLY A 76 37.66 -9.98 2.20
N PHE A 77 38.44 -9.13 2.88
CA PHE A 77 39.39 -8.23 2.22
C PHE A 77 40.44 -9.01 1.40
N LEU A 78 41.06 -10.04 1.97
CA LEU A 78 42.06 -10.85 1.25
C LEU A 78 41.45 -11.56 0.04
N ALA A 79 40.19 -12.01 0.12
CA ALA A 79 39.47 -12.56 -1.01
C ALA A 79 39.22 -11.51 -2.12
N LEU A 80 38.87 -10.28 -1.76
CA LEU A 80 38.75 -9.16 -2.71
C LEU A 80 40.09 -8.84 -3.38
N VAL A 81 41.18 -8.79 -2.63
CA VAL A 81 42.52 -8.58 -3.20
C VAL A 81 42.91 -9.73 -4.12
N GLY A 82 42.64 -10.98 -3.71
CA GLY A 82 42.90 -12.17 -4.52
C GLY A 82 42.14 -12.18 -5.84
N SER A 83 40.84 -11.91 -5.81
CA SER A 83 40.02 -11.80 -7.03
C SER A 83 40.49 -10.67 -7.95
N THR A 84 40.84 -9.51 -7.41
CA THR A 84 41.40 -8.39 -8.20
C THR A 84 42.76 -8.76 -8.79
N TRP A 85 43.62 -9.44 -8.03
CA TRP A 85 44.92 -9.91 -8.49
C TRP A 85 44.81 -10.95 -9.61
N LEU A 86 43.84 -11.86 -9.57
CA LEU A 86 43.62 -12.84 -10.65
C LEU A 86 43.37 -12.16 -12.01
N ILE A 87 42.73 -10.99 -12.01
CA ILE A 87 42.52 -10.20 -13.24
C ILE A 87 43.85 -9.63 -13.73
N THR A 88 44.74 -9.22 -12.82
CA THR A 88 46.09 -8.73 -13.16
C THR A 88 47.01 -9.79 -13.77
N LEU A 89 46.64 -11.08 -13.70
CA LEU A 89 47.38 -12.18 -14.34
C LEU A 89 46.99 -12.41 -15.80
N LEU A 90 45.93 -11.74 -16.30
CA LEU A 90 45.49 -11.93 -17.68
C LEU A 90 46.50 -11.32 -18.67
N PRO A 91 46.73 -11.94 -19.85
CA PRO A 91 47.80 -11.54 -20.78
C PRO A 91 47.71 -10.09 -21.28
N TRP A 92 46.53 -9.50 -21.21
CA TRP A 92 46.20 -8.15 -21.67
C TRP A 92 46.04 -7.14 -20.52
N SER A 93 46.45 -7.52 -19.31
CA SER A 93 46.29 -6.74 -18.09
C SER A 93 47.60 -6.14 -17.57
N VAL A 94 47.49 -5.13 -16.70
CA VAL A 94 48.61 -4.62 -15.89
C VAL A 94 49.16 -5.71 -14.96
N SER A 95 50.49 -5.79 -14.86
CA SER A 95 51.21 -6.71 -13.97
C SER A 95 51.45 -6.04 -12.61
N LEU A 96 50.90 -6.62 -11.55
CA LEU A 96 51.13 -6.17 -10.18
C LEU A 96 51.43 -7.35 -9.26
N SER A 97 52.31 -7.10 -8.28
CA SER A 97 52.54 -8.08 -7.22
C SER A 97 51.35 -8.12 -6.25
N PHE A 98 51.04 -9.30 -5.74
CA PHE A 98 49.97 -9.48 -4.75
C PHE A 98 50.21 -8.63 -3.49
N SER A 99 51.46 -8.52 -3.03
CA SER A 99 51.83 -7.70 -1.87
C SER A 99 51.59 -6.21 -2.12
N THR A 100 51.88 -5.69 -3.31
CA THR A 100 51.57 -4.30 -3.68
C THR A 100 50.07 -4.04 -3.62
N LEU A 101 49.25 -4.95 -4.13
CA LEU A 101 47.79 -4.83 -4.07
C LEU A 101 47.25 -4.90 -2.63
N VAL A 102 47.78 -5.79 -1.79
CA VAL A 102 47.43 -5.84 -0.35
C VAL A 102 47.72 -4.50 0.33
N ILE A 103 48.88 -3.89 0.05
CA ILE A 103 49.27 -2.62 0.66
C ILE A 103 48.34 -1.49 0.23
N VAL A 104 48.12 -1.35 -1.07
CA VAL A 104 47.37 -0.23 -1.66
C VAL A 104 45.87 -0.34 -1.35
N LEU A 105 45.28 -1.51 -1.58
CA LEU A 105 43.87 -1.73 -1.29
C LEU A 105 43.61 -1.76 0.21
N GLY A 106 44.53 -2.27 1.02
CA GLY A 106 44.39 -2.23 2.49
C GLY A 106 44.52 -0.82 3.06
N ALA A 107 45.39 0.03 2.50
CA ALA A 107 45.42 1.46 2.84
C ALA A 107 44.09 2.16 2.50
N ALA A 108 43.43 1.77 1.40
CA ALA A 108 42.14 2.34 1.00
C ALA A 108 41.01 2.12 2.02
N TYR A 109 41.14 1.18 2.96
CA TYR A 109 40.18 0.99 4.07
C TYR A 109 40.30 2.05 5.18
N ALA A 110 41.28 2.96 5.12
CA ALA A 110 41.45 4.03 6.09
C ALA A 110 40.16 4.85 6.40
N PRO A 111 39.28 5.20 5.44
CA PRO A 111 38.01 5.85 5.73
C PRO A 111 37.10 5.01 6.64
N LEU A 112 37.16 3.68 6.54
CA LEU A 112 36.34 2.79 7.34
C LEU A 112 36.80 2.69 8.81
N LEU A 113 37.95 3.26 9.18
CA LEU A 113 38.32 3.46 10.59
C LEU A 113 37.30 4.32 11.34
N PHE A 114 36.55 5.17 10.64
CA PHE A 114 35.49 6.02 11.20
C PHE A 114 34.12 5.32 11.25
N SER A 115 34.01 4.05 10.87
CA SER A 115 32.74 3.32 10.83
C SER A 115 32.06 3.17 12.20
N PHE A 116 32.78 3.32 13.31
CA PHE A 116 32.21 3.34 14.66
C PHE A 116 31.19 4.48 14.84
N LEU A 117 31.34 5.59 14.09
CA LEU A 117 30.34 6.68 14.03
C LEU A 117 29.01 6.19 13.43
N GLY A 118 29.00 5.05 12.76
CA GLY A 118 27.82 4.33 12.37
C GLY A 118 26.88 4.02 13.53
N ALA A 119 27.39 3.86 14.76
CA ALA A 119 26.55 3.62 15.94
C ALA A 119 25.80 4.88 16.43
N LEU A 120 26.08 6.06 15.86
CA LEU A 120 25.32 7.27 16.20
C LEU A 120 23.85 7.12 15.77
N PRO A 121 22.91 7.52 16.64
CA PRO A 121 21.49 7.46 16.34
C PRO A 121 21.16 8.38 15.16
N TYR A 122 20.41 7.84 14.21
CA TYR A 122 19.94 8.46 12.97
C TYR A 122 21.05 8.84 11.96
N ALA A 123 22.06 9.60 12.38
CA ALA A 123 23.16 10.07 11.53
C ALA A 123 24.13 8.95 11.10
N GLY A 124 24.20 7.86 11.86
CA GLY A 124 25.18 6.80 11.64
C GLY A 124 25.05 6.09 10.29
N GLN A 125 23.84 5.78 9.83
CA GLN A 125 23.65 5.08 8.55
C GLN A 125 24.08 5.93 7.33
N PRO A 126 23.70 7.22 7.22
CA PRO A 126 24.27 8.13 6.22
C PRO A 126 25.80 8.18 6.25
N ILE A 127 26.40 8.24 7.44
CA ILE A 127 27.87 8.26 7.61
C ILE A 127 28.48 6.96 7.06
N LEU A 128 27.94 5.79 7.40
CA LEU A 128 28.42 4.50 6.89
C LEU A 128 28.35 4.41 5.35
N ASN A 129 27.26 4.92 4.77
CA ASN A 129 27.11 4.96 3.31
C ASN A 129 28.17 5.86 2.67
N LEU A 130 28.38 7.06 3.23
CA LEU A 130 29.40 8.00 2.77
C LEU A 130 30.81 7.39 2.86
N LEU A 131 31.16 6.78 3.99
CA LEU A 131 32.46 6.13 4.20
C LEU A 131 32.66 4.94 3.25
N SER A 132 31.60 4.21 2.91
CA SER A 132 31.66 3.10 1.96
C SER A 132 31.93 3.58 0.53
N VAL A 133 31.27 4.67 0.10
CA VAL A 133 31.57 5.32 -1.19
C VAL A 133 32.99 5.87 -1.19
N TRP A 134 33.43 6.48 -0.08
CA TRP A 134 34.78 7.01 0.05
C TRP A 134 35.86 5.92 0.00
N ASN A 135 35.60 4.76 0.61
CA ASN A 135 36.47 3.58 0.52
C ASN A 135 36.61 3.09 -0.93
N LEU A 136 35.51 3.01 -1.68
CA LEU A 136 35.56 2.64 -3.10
C LEU A 136 36.41 3.64 -3.91
N LEU A 137 36.20 4.94 -3.71
CA LEU A 137 37.01 5.97 -4.36
C LEU A 137 38.50 5.83 -4.00
N ALA A 138 38.81 5.56 -2.73
CA ALA A 138 40.17 5.32 -2.27
C ALA A 138 40.79 4.08 -2.92
N MET A 139 40.04 3.00 -3.12
CA MET A 139 40.52 1.80 -3.82
C MET A 139 40.86 2.09 -5.28
N VAL A 140 40.00 2.84 -5.97
CA VAL A 140 40.19 3.21 -7.39
C VAL A 140 41.39 4.13 -7.56
N VAL A 141 41.50 5.17 -6.73
CA VAL A 141 42.63 6.10 -6.76
C VAL A 141 43.93 5.40 -6.38
N GLY A 142 43.90 4.54 -5.36
CA GLY A 142 45.05 3.75 -4.95
C GLY A 142 45.54 2.83 -6.06
N PHE A 143 44.64 2.09 -6.70
CA PHE A 143 44.97 1.19 -7.81
C PHE A 143 45.55 1.96 -9.00
N GLY A 144 44.96 3.09 -9.38
CA GLY A 144 45.49 3.96 -10.44
C GLY A 144 46.88 4.52 -10.11
N ALA A 145 47.15 4.86 -8.85
CA ALA A 145 48.42 5.44 -8.42
C ALA A 145 49.63 4.48 -8.59
N VAL A 146 49.42 3.17 -8.46
CA VAL A 146 50.48 2.16 -8.63
C VAL A 146 50.54 1.53 -10.03
N THR A 147 49.48 1.68 -10.84
CA THR A 147 49.43 1.14 -12.22
C THR A 147 49.68 2.19 -13.30
N GLY A 148 49.49 3.48 -12.99
CA GLY A 148 49.54 4.57 -13.97
C GLY A 148 48.30 4.66 -14.86
N LEU A 149 47.26 3.84 -14.61
CA LEU A 149 46.01 3.84 -15.36
C LEU A 149 45.15 5.08 -15.06
N ASN A 150 44.27 5.44 -15.98
CA ASN A 150 43.30 6.49 -15.75
C ASN A 150 42.16 6.02 -14.80
N LEU A 151 41.32 6.96 -14.34
CA LEU A 151 40.25 6.69 -13.39
C LEU A 151 39.21 5.66 -13.89
N PRO A 152 38.70 5.75 -15.14
CA PRO A 152 37.77 4.74 -15.67
C PRO A 152 38.35 3.32 -15.74
N GLU A 153 39.59 3.18 -16.19
CA GLU A 153 40.27 1.89 -16.26
C GLU A 153 40.48 1.29 -14.86
N SER A 154 40.95 2.11 -13.93
CA SER A 154 41.14 1.72 -12.52
C SER A 154 39.82 1.30 -11.85
N PHE A 155 38.72 2.01 -12.15
CA PHE A 155 37.39 1.63 -11.70
C PHE A 155 36.96 0.28 -12.28
N GLY A 156 37.23 0.04 -13.57
CA GLY A 156 36.97 -1.24 -14.23
C GLY A 156 37.64 -2.40 -13.51
N TYR A 157 38.93 -2.28 -13.15
CA TYR A 157 39.67 -3.32 -12.45
C TYR A 157 39.10 -3.66 -11.06
N VAL A 158 38.84 -2.63 -10.24
CA VAL A 158 38.24 -2.82 -8.91
C VAL A 158 36.82 -3.39 -9.02
N GLY A 159 36.04 -2.92 -10.01
CA GLY A 159 34.68 -3.40 -10.28
C GLY A 159 34.64 -4.85 -10.75
N PHE A 160 35.48 -5.24 -11.72
CA PHE A 160 35.57 -6.62 -12.19
C PHE A 160 36.11 -7.55 -11.09
N GLY A 161 37.04 -7.09 -10.26
CA GLY A 161 37.52 -7.84 -9.09
C GLY A 161 36.38 -8.16 -8.12
N TRP A 162 35.54 -7.17 -7.83
CA TRP A 162 34.34 -7.36 -7.03
C TRP A 162 33.33 -8.33 -7.69
N VAL A 163 33.09 -8.23 -9.00
CA VAL A 163 32.21 -9.18 -9.72
C VAL A 163 32.76 -10.60 -9.66
N LEU A 164 34.06 -10.78 -9.87
CA LEU A 164 34.71 -12.08 -9.78
C LEU A 164 34.63 -12.66 -8.36
N LEU A 165 34.79 -11.82 -7.33
CA LEU A 165 34.55 -12.22 -5.94
C LEU A 165 33.13 -12.76 -5.73
N GLN A 166 32.10 -12.07 -6.26
CA GLN A 166 30.71 -12.54 -6.16
C GLN A 166 30.51 -13.92 -6.84
N ILE A 167 31.13 -14.14 -8.00
CA ILE A 167 31.08 -15.44 -8.70
C ILE A 167 31.76 -16.53 -7.85
N ILE A 168 32.92 -16.24 -7.26
CA ILE A 168 33.66 -17.17 -6.39
C ILE A 168 32.84 -17.49 -5.13
N GLU A 169 32.25 -16.49 -4.48
CA GLU A 169 31.41 -16.67 -3.28
C GLU A 169 30.18 -17.56 -3.57
N GLN A 170 29.54 -17.39 -4.73
CA GLN A 170 28.34 -18.15 -5.10
C GLN A 170 28.62 -19.57 -5.60
N THR A 171 29.86 -19.87 -6.02
CA THR A 171 30.27 -21.17 -6.56
C THR A 171 31.05 -22.00 -5.53
N ILE A 172 32.31 -21.63 -5.26
CA ILE A 172 33.26 -22.40 -4.44
C ILE A 172 33.31 -21.87 -3.00
N GLY A 173 32.87 -20.64 -2.75
CA GLY A 173 32.93 -19.97 -1.44
C GLY A 173 31.81 -20.30 -0.45
N ARG A 174 30.75 -20.99 -0.88
CA ARG A 174 29.63 -21.42 -0.01
C ARG A 174 30.05 -22.17 1.26
N PRO A 175 30.95 -23.18 1.22
CA PRO A 175 31.42 -23.85 2.44
C PRO A 175 32.19 -22.92 3.37
N ILE A 176 32.97 -21.98 2.84
CA ILE A 176 33.73 -20.99 3.63
C ILE A 176 32.78 -20.01 4.32
N ALA A 177 31.75 -19.54 3.60
CA ALA A 177 30.71 -18.68 4.15
C ALA A 177 29.83 -19.41 5.19
N ALA A 178 29.60 -20.71 5.03
CA ALA A 178 28.92 -21.53 6.04
C ALA A 178 29.78 -21.70 7.30
N TRP A 179 31.09 -21.94 7.14
CA TRP A 179 32.03 -22.02 8.25
C TRP A 179 32.18 -20.70 9.00
N ALA A 180 32.28 -19.57 8.28
CA ALA A 180 32.35 -18.23 8.87
C ALA A 180 31.09 -17.90 9.69
N ARG A 181 29.91 -18.28 9.18
CA ARG A 181 28.64 -18.15 9.92
C ARG A 181 28.61 -19.03 11.16
N TRP A 182 28.92 -20.31 11.04
CA TRP A 182 29.02 -21.23 12.17
C TRP A 182 29.95 -20.71 13.27
N LEU A 183 31.10 -20.14 12.89
CA LEU A 183 32.05 -19.56 13.83
C LEU A 183 31.47 -18.31 14.52
N ALA A 184 30.81 -17.42 13.76
CA ALA A 184 30.15 -16.24 14.31
C ALA A 184 29.02 -16.62 15.29
N ASP A 185 28.18 -17.59 14.94
CA ASP A 185 27.09 -18.11 15.78
C ASP A 185 27.62 -18.78 17.05
N THR A 186 28.70 -19.55 16.94
CA THR A 186 29.35 -20.20 18.08
C THR A 186 29.92 -19.18 19.07
N VAL A 187 30.55 -18.12 18.56
CA VAL A 187 31.14 -17.05 19.38
C VAL A 187 30.06 -16.17 20.02
N ALA A 188 29.02 -15.83 19.27
CA ALA A 188 27.83 -15.14 19.80
C ALA A 188 27.05 -16.02 20.79
N GLY A 189 27.12 -17.34 20.57
CA GLY A 189 26.45 -18.39 21.32
C GLY A 189 24.94 -18.34 21.23
N VAL A 190 24.45 -17.82 20.10
CA VAL A 190 23.07 -17.75 19.60
C VAL A 190 23.15 -17.81 18.07
N ASP A 191 22.09 -18.30 17.42
CA ASP A 191 21.98 -18.26 15.97
C ASP A 191 21.76 -16.81 15.51
N LEU A 192 22.76 -16.19 14.88
CA LEU A 192 22.71 -14.78 14.53
C LEU A 192 21.79 -14.55 13.32
N LYS A 193 20.59 -14.04 13.59
CA LYS A 193 19.72 -13.52 12.53
C LYS A 193 20.32 -12.23 11.98
N THR A 194 20.68 -12.26 10.69
CA THR A 194 21.34 -11.15 10.00
C THR A 194 20.53 -10.61 8.82
N ASP A 195 19.58 -11.40 8.29
CA ASP A 195 18.61 -10.91 7.30
C ASP A 195 17.61 -9.99 8.00
N ARG A 196 17.28 -8.89 7.32
CA ARG A 196 16.30 -7.92 7.80
C ARG A 196 14.91 -8.54 7.95
N ASP A 197 14.51 -9.43 7.05
CA ASP A 197 13.17 -10.03 7.11
C ASP A 197 13.08 -11.06 8.26
N GLU A 198 14.10 -11.90 8.43
CA GLU A 198 14.22 -12.82 9.57
C GLU A 198 14.30 -12.08 10.91
N LEU A 199 15.08 -10.97 10.97
CA LEU A 199 15.14 -10.11 12.16
C LEU A 199 13.78 -9.49 12.49
N MET A 200 13.02 -9.07 11.47
CA MET A 200 11.69 -8.49 11.66
C MET A 200 10.65 -9.52 12.07
N GLU A 201 10.75 -10.76 11.59
CA GLU A 201 9.88 -11.88 11.97
C GLU A 201 10.16 -12.34 13.40
N HIS A 202 11.43 -12.59 13.74
CA HIS A 202 11.84 -12.96 15.10
C HIS A 202 11.49 -11.86 16.12
N PHE A 203 11.67 -10.60 15.73
CA PHE A 203 11.19 -9.47 16.52
C PHE A 203 9.68 -9.52 16.72
N ARG A 204 8.88 -9.73 15.66
CA ARG A 204 7.40 -9.79 15.76
C ARG A 204 6.93 -10.91 16.69
N ASP A 205 7.46 -12.11 16.57
CA ASP A 205 7.03 -13.27 17.36
C ASP A 205 7.27 -13.04 18.85
N ARG A 206 8.44 -12.47 19.19
CA ARG A 206 8.78 -12.14 20.58
C ARG A 206 7.96 -10.97 21.13
N VAL A 207 7.66 -9.99 20.29
CA VAL A 207 6.79 -8.87 20.69
C VAL A 207 5.41 -9.38 21.04
N ASP A 208 4.87 -10.32 20.26
CA ASP A 208 3.59 -10.94 20.54
C ASP A 208 3.63 -11.76 21.83
N SER A 209 4.71 -12.53 22.07
CA SER A 209 4.86 -13.31 23.31
C SER A 209 4.96 -12.40 24.54
N SER A 210 5.85 -11.40 24.51
CA SER A 210 6.05 -10.46 25.62
C SER A 210 4.79 -9.63 25.92
N THR A 211 4.07 -9.19 24.89
CA THR A 211 2.81 -8.46 25.07
C THR A 211 1.74 -9.34 25.71
N ASN A 212 1.67 -10.62 25.34
CA ASN A 212 0.72 -11.58 25.91
C ASN A 212 1.06 -11.96 27.36
N GLU A 213 2.35 -12.17 27.66
CA GLU A 213 2.84 -12.40 29.02
C GLU A 213 2.53 -11.21 29.94
N LEU A 214 2.82 -9.99 29.49
CA LEU A 214 2.54 -8.78 30.25
C LEU A 214 1.03 -8.54 30.45
N LYS A 215 0.23 -8.78 29.40
CA LYS A 215 -1.25 -8.78 29.51
C LYS A 215 -1.70 -9.72 30.62
N THR A 216 -1.11 -10.91 30.69
CA THR A 216 -1.46 -11.94 31.68
C THR A 216 -1.02 -11.52 33.08
N GLU A 217 0.21 -11.04 33.26
CA GLU A 217 0.74 -10.62 34.56
C GLU A 217 0.01 -9.40 35.12
N VAL A 218 -0.22 -8.37 34.31
CA VAL A 218 -0.93 -7.16 34.73
C VAL A 218 -2.38 -7.47 35.06
N THR A 219 -3.06 -8.30 34.26
CA THR A 219 -4.44 -8.76 34.57
C THR A 219 -4.46 -9.55 35.88
N SER A 220 -3.49 -10.43 36.11
CA SER A 220 -3.37 -11.18 37.36
C SER A 220 -3.17 -10.27 38.56
N ARG A 221 -2.24 -9.30 38.49
CA ARG A 221 -1.99 -8.36 39.59
C ARG A 221 -3.19 -7.44 39.86
N LEU A 222 -3.87 -6.96 38.82
CA LEU A 222 -5.11 -6.18 38.95
C LEU A 222 -6.21 -6.98 39.64
N ASN A 223 -6.33 -8.28 39.32
CA ASN A 223 -7.27 -9.17 40.00
C ASN A 223 -6.89 -9.39 41.47
N THR A 224 -5.61 -9.53 41.80
CA THR A 224 -5.12 -9.62 43.19
C THR A 224 -5.43 -8.34 43.97
N VAL A 225 -5.14 -7.17 43.40
CA VAL A 225 -5.44 -5.86 44.02
C VAL A 225 -6.95 -5.66 44.19
N LYS A 226 -7.78 -6.09 43.23
CA LYS A 226 -9.25 -6.11 43.36
C LYS A 226 -9.72 -7.01 44.51
N GLN A 227 -9.11 -8.20 44.67
CA GLN A 227 -9.41 -9.11 45.78
C GLN A 227 -9.00 -8.53 47.13
N GLU A 228 -7.83 -7.88 47.23
CA GLU A 228 -7.35 -7.22 48.45
C GLU A 228 -8.23 -6.03 48.83
N LEU A 229 -8.67 -5.23 47.85
CA LEU A 229 -9.61 -4.12 48.06
C LEU A 229 -11.01 -4.60 48.45
N GLN A 230 -11.46 -5.76 47.94
CA GLN A 230 -12.73 -6.37 48.34
C GLN A 230 -12.66 -7.02 49.73
N ALA A 231 -11.50 -7.53 50.14
CA ALA A 231 -11.27 -8.08 51.48
C ALA A 231 -11.13 -6.99 52.57
N ALA A 232 -10.82 -5.75 52.18
CA ALA A 232 -10.65 -4.62 53.10
C ALA A 232 -11.95 -3.87 53.47
N VAL A 233 -13.13 -4.34 53.04
CA VAL A 233 -14.43 -3.76 53.42
C VAL A 233 -15.04 -4.54 54.60
N PRO A 234 -15.19 -3.94 55.80
CA PRO A 234 -15.95 -4.59 56.86
C PRO A 234 -17.45 -4.49 56.56
N VAL A 235 -18.10 -5.64 56.39
CA VAL A 235 -19.56 -5.76 56.36
C VAL A 235 -20.08 -5.77 57.81
N SER A 236 -20.79 -4.72 58.23
CA SER A 236 -21.93 -4.85 59.16
C SER A 236 -22.60 -3.50 59.43
N LEU A 237 -23.81 -3.30 58.90
CA LEU A 237 -24.83 -2.43 59.50
C LEU A 237 -26.21 -3.04 59.24
N SER A 238 -26.75 -3.76 60.23
CA SER A 238 -28.17 -3.75 60.54
C SER A 238 -28.39 -4.13 62.01
N ASP A 239 -29.16 -3.27 62.66
CA ASP A 239 -29.98 -3.45 63.87
C ASP A 239 -29.37 -3.24 65.28
N SER A 240 -29.72 -2.05 65.78
CA SER A 240 -30.38 -1.79 67.08
C SER A 240 -29.53 -1.56 68.34
N ALA A 241 -29.71 -0.34 68.85
CA ALA A 241 -29.94 0.07 70.23
C ALA A 241 -28.84 -0.08 71.31
N ALA A 242 -28.54 1.08 71.90
CA ALA A 242 -28.28 1.33 73.32
C ALA A 242 -26.91 0.92 73.93
N SER A 243 -26.12 1.98 74.18
CA SER A 243 -25.61 2.35 75.50
C SER A 243 -24.24 1.82 75.99
N VAL A 244 -23.45 2.79 76.51
CA VAL A 244 -22.43 2.71 77.59
C VAL A 244 -20.98 2.25 77.26
N LEU A 245 -20.05 3.21 77.37
CA LEU A 245 -18.58 3.11 77.60
C LEU A 245 -18.25 2.55 79.01
N PRO A 246 -16.98 2.31 79.43
CA PRO A 246 -15.79 1.74 78.76
C PRO A 246 -14.97 0.73 79.65
N LYS A 247 -14.04 -0.03 79.03
CA LYS A 247 -12.83 -0.70 79.64
C LYS A 247 -13.08 -1.80 80.71
N PRO A 248 -12.08 -2.64 81.15
CA PRO A 248 -10.69 -2.88 80.71
C PRO A 248 -10.24 -4.39 80.69
N ALA A 249 -8.96 -4.61 80.33
CA ALA A 249 -7.98 -5.56 80.89
C ALA A 249 -8.10 -7.10 80.76
N GLY A 250 -7.01 -7.68 80.21
CA GLY A 250 -6.37 -8.95 80.65
C GLY A 250 -7.08 -10.25 80.23
N LEU A 251 -6.43 -11.40 80.05
CA LEU A 251 -5.08 -11.91 80.28
C LEU A 251 -5.03 -13.36 79.73
N GLY A 252 -3.84 -13.86 79.38
CA GLY A 252 -3.50 -15.29 79.30
C GLY A 252 -3.37 -15.85 77.87
N GLU A 253 -2.19 -15.80 77.24
CA GLU A 253 -1.02 -16.71 77.36
C GLU A 253 -1.15 -18.02 76.56
N VAL A 254 -0.25 -18.23 75.58
CA VAL A 254 0.82 -19.26 75.62
C VAL A 254 1.98 -18.82 74.69
N VAL A 255 3.19 -19.04 75.20
CA VAL A 255 4.54 -18.67 74.76
C VAL A 255 5.07 -19.57 73.62
N THR A 256 5.84 -19.01 72.68
CA THR A 256 7.17 -19.56 72.31
C THR A 256 8.06 -18.54 71.59
N THR A 257 9.30 -18.53 72.05
CA THR A 257 10.44 -17.64 71.80
C THR A 257 11.10 -17.83 70.42
N ALA A 258 11.56 -16.73 69.81
CA ALA A 258 12.85 -16.69 69.09
C ALA A 258 13.30 -15.23 68.83
N THR A 259 14.16 -14.73 69.72
CA THR A 259 15.29 -13.79 69.51
C THR A 259 15.32 -12.91 68.25
N ALA A 260 15.16 -11.60 68.48
CA ALA A 260 15.67 -10.56 67.60
C ALA A 260 17.21 -10.54 67.60
N GLN A 261 17.82 -10.53 66.42
CA GLN A 261 19.22 -10.13 66.20
C GLN A 261 19.27 -8.77 65.48
N PRO A 262 20.32 -7.95 65.73
CA PRO A 262 20.33 -6.54 65.36
C PRO A 262 20.64 -6.34 63.87
N THR A 263 19.84 -5.54 63.19
CA THR A 263 20.14 -4.96 61.88
C THR A 263 21.32 -4.00 61.99
N VAL A 264 22.52 -4.49 61.69
CA VAL A 264 23.70 -3.68 61.40
C VAL A 264 24.26 -4.12 60.03
N THR A 265 24.57 -3.13 59.18
CA THR A 265 25.35 -3.23 57.92
C THR A 265 24.71 -3.79 56.63
N LYS A 266 23.52 -3.31 56.20
CA LYS A 266 23.15 -3.33 54.75
C LYS A 266 23.30 -1.98 54.04
N GLY A 267 23.38 -0.87 54.78
CA GLY A 267 23.55 0.47 54.20
C GLY A 267 24.95 0.74 53.63
N ALA A 268 26.00 0.21 54.27
CA ALA A 268 27.39 0.43 53.85
C ALA A 268 27.78 -0.39 52.60
N GLU A 269 27.33 -1.65 52.49
CA GLU A 269 27.62 -2.50 51.32
C GLU A 269 26.88 -2.05 50.04
N ARG A 270 25.62 -1.59 50.15
CA ARG A 270 24.86 -1.03 49.01
C ARG A 270 25.53 0.25 48.49
N SER A 271 25.98 1.12 49.40
CA SER A 271 26.72 2.35 49.10
C SER A 271 28.08 2.08 48.44
N HIS A 272 28.87 1.11 48.92
CA HIS A 272 30.15 0.75 48.31
C HIS A 272 30.00 0.12 46.91
N ARG A 273 29.02 -0.77 46.69
CA ARG A 273 28.75 -1.31 45.33
C ARG A 273 28.28 -0.23 44.36
N GLN A 274 27.47 0.73 44.82
CA GLN A 274 26.99 1.84 44.00
C GLN A 274 28.15 2.82 43.67
N LEU A 275 29.05 3.07 44.63
CA LEU A 275 30.28 3.85 44.42
C LEU A 275 31.24 3.16 43.43
N LEU A 276 31.48 1.85 43.58
CA LEU A 276 32.30 1.06 42.66
C LEU A 276 31.74 1.04 41.23
N ARG A 277 30.42 0.83 41.07
CA ARG A 277 29.74 0.93 39.77
C ARG A 277 29.87 2.34 39.17
N THR A 278 29.83 3.37 40.01
CA THR A 278 29.99 4.77 39.59
C THR A 278 31.40 5.05 39.09
N ILE A 279 32.42 4.64 39.85
CA ILE A 279 33.84 4.79 39.47
C ILE A 279 34.13 4.04 38.17
N LEU A 280 33.66 2.80 38.05
CA LEU A 280 33.85 1.98 36.84
C LEU A 280 33.16 2.60 35.62
N GLY A 281 31.93 3.10 35.79
CA GLY A 281 31.18 3.77 34.71
C GLY A 281 31.87 5.06 34.23
N VAL A 282 32.39 5.88 35.16
CA VAL A 282 33.15 7.09 34.82
C VAL A 282 34.48 6.75 34.14
N ALA A 283 35.19 5.73 34.63
CA ALA A 283 36.43 5.26 34.00
C ALA A 283 36.18 4.76 32.57
N LEU A 284 35.10 4.01 32.33
CA LEU A 284 34.73 3.55 30.99
C LEU A 284 34.38 4.71 30.05
N MET A 285 33.65 5.72 30.52
CA MET A 285 33.34 6.93 29.75
C MET A 285 34.62 7.73 29.41
N LEU A 286 35.57 7.83 30.35
CA LEU A 286 36.85 8.49 30.11
C LEU A 286 37.67 7.74 29.06
N ILE A 287 37.75 6.40 29.16
CA ILE A 287 38.43 5.56 28.17
C ILE A 287 37.79 5.73 26.79
N LEU A 288 36.46 5.65 26.70
CA LEU A 288 35.73 5.85 25.44
C LEU A 288 36.04 7.23 24.84
N THR A 289 36.06 8.28 25.66
CA THR A 289 36.36 9.64 25.22
C THR A 289 37.80 9.75 24.67
N LEU A 290 38.78 9.16 25.36
CA LEU A 290 40.17 9.12 24.90
C LEU A 290 40.33 8.34 23.58
N VAL A 291 39.61 7.23 23.43
CA VAL A 291 39.59 6.43 22.20
C VAL A 291 38.99 7.23 21.04
N VAL A 292 37.83 7.89 21.25
CA VAL A 292 37.19 8.73 20.22
C VAL A 292 38.11 9.90 19.83
N LEU A 293 38.77 10.55 20.81
CA LEU A 293 39.75 11.61 20.55
C LEU A 293 40.92 11.11 19.69
N ALA A 294 41.44 9.93 19.98
CA ALA A 294 42.52 9.31 19.20
C ALA A 294 42.06 8.98 17.78
N LEU A 295 40.87 8.41 17.62
CA LEU A 295 40.31 8.04 16.31
C LEU A 295 39.98 9.26 15.45
N LEU A 296 39.50 10.37 16.02
CA LEU A 296 39.21 11.61 15.29
C LEU A 296 40.43 12.50 15.03
N LYS A 297 41.60 12.15 15.58
CA LYS A 297 42.86 12.90 15.39
C LYS A 297 43.22 13.16 13.92
N PRO A 298 43.05 12.22 12.96
CA PRO A 298 43.41 12.46 11.56
C PRO A 298 42.57 13.55 10.90
N ILE A 299 41.26 13.56 11.19
CA ILE A 299 40.34 14.62 10.72
C ILE A 299 40.79 15.97 11.30
N ARG A 300 41.10 16.00 12.60
CA ARG A 300 41.56 17.22 13.28
C ARG A 300 42.84 17.78 12.67
N VAL A 301 43.85 16.93 12.45
CA VAL A 301 45.16 17.35 11.92
C VAL A 301 45.04 17.82 10.47
N TRP A 302 44.17 17.21 9.67
CA TRP A 302 44.04 17.53 8.26
C TRP A 302 43.15 18.75 7.98
N TRP A 303 41.89 18.74 8.46
CA TRP A 303 40.97 19.86 8.25
C TRP A 303 41.34 21.12 9.03
N PHE A 304 42.09 20.97 10.12
CA PHE A 304 42.48 22.06 11.00
C PHE A 304 44.00 22.14 11.18
N GLY A 305 44.81 21.73 10.20
CA GLY A 305 46.27 21.84 10.28
C GLY A 305 46.78 23.30 10.42
N TRP A 306 45.99 24.26 9.94
CA TRP A 306 46.20 25.72 10.09
C TRP A 306 45.89 26.24 11.50
N PHE A 307 45.29 25.43 12.37
CA PHE A 307 44.88 25.80 13.73
C PHE A 307 46.03 26.32 14.60
N GLY A 308 47.25 25.80 14.39
CA GLY A 308 48.47 26.24 15.08
C GLY A 308 48.91 27.66 14.73
N GLN A 309 48.32 28.27 13.69
CA GLN A 309 48.65 29.61 13.18
C GLN A 309 47.64 30.68 13.65
N LEU A 310 46.57 30.30 14.37
CA LEU A 310 45.52 31.23 14.83
C LEU A 310 45.89 31.95 16.15
N PRO A 311 45.34 33.16 16.40
CA PRO A 311 45.43 33.85 17.69
C PRO A 311 44.93 33.00 18.86
N THR A 312 45.49 33.21 20.06
CA THR A 312 45.24 32.40 21.27
C THR A 312 43.76 32.29 21.63
N LEU A 313 43.00 33.40 21.54
CA LEU A 313 41.56 33.40 21.86
C LEU A 313 40.75 32.53 20.88
N LEU A 314 40.99 32.66 19.57
CA LEU A 314 40.30 31.88 18.54
C LEU A 314 40.68 30.39 18.64
N ARG A 315 41.95 30.11 18.94
CA ARG A 315 42.45 28.76 19.21
C ARG A 315 41.75 28.13 20.41
N PHE A 316 41.60 28.88 21.51
CA PHE A 316 40.91 28.42 22.70
C PHE A 316 39.42 28.14 22.44
N VAL A 317 38.72 29.05 21.75
CA VAL A 317 37.31 28.86 21.36
C VAL A 317 37.15 27.60 20.51
N LEU A 318 37.95 27.42 19.47
CA LEU A 318 37.89 26.24 18.60
C LEU A 318 38.29 24.94 19.34
N GLN A 319 39.20 25.00 20.32
CA GLN A 319 39.50 23.87 21.20
C GLN A 319 38.29 23.46 22.04
N LEU A 320 37.61 24.43 22.65
CA LEU A 320 36.37 24.17 23.39
C LEU A 320 35.27 23.64 22.48
N THR A 321 35.11 24.18 21.27
CA THR A 321 34.18 23.65 20.27
C THR A 321 34.50 22.20 19.91
N TRP A 322 35.77 21.87 19.67
CA TRP A 322 36.18 20.50 19.36
C TRP A 322 35.92 19.52 20.51
N ILE A 323 36.21 19.94 21.75
CA ILE A 323 35.86 19.15 22.95
C ILE A 323 34.34 18.94 23.02
N GLY A 324 33.54 19.97 22.74
CA GLY A 324 32.09 19.88 22.65
C GLY A 324 31.60 18.87 21.60
N VAL A 325 32.18 18.89 20.39
CA VAL A 325 31.85 17.93 19.30
C VAL A 325 32.15 16.50 19.75
N VAL A 326 33.31 16.27 20.36
CA VAL A 326 33.69 14.95 20.88
C VAL A 326 32.72 14.50 21.97
N ALA A 327 32.36 15.39 22.89
CA ALA A 327 31.40 15.08 23.96
C ALA A 327 30.02 14.69 23.40
N VAL A 328 29.52 15.39 22.37
CA VAL A 328 28.26 15.04 21.69
C VAL A 328 28.36 13.70 20.97
N ILE A 329 29.48 13.39 20.30
CA ILE A 329 29.69 12.08 19.67
C ILE A 329 29.67 10.97 20.72
N VAL A 330 30.40 11.13 21.82
CA VAL A 330 30.42 10.16 22.92
C VAL A 330 29.01 9.99 23.50
N ALA A 331 28.29 11.08 23.77
CA ALA A 331 26.91 11.02 24.24
C ALA A 331 25.99 10.29 23.24
N GLY A 332 26.14 10.54 21.94
CA GLY A 332 25.38 9.86 20.89
C GLY A 332 25.67 8.37 20.81
N LEU A 333 26.92 7.95 20.98
CA LEU A 333 27.30 6.53 21.02
C LEU A 333 26.75 5.81 22.27
N LEU A 334 26.60 6.53 23.38
CA LEU A 334 26.04 5.99 24.62
C LEU A 334 24.50 5.99 24.63
N ALA A 335 23.86 6.93 23.92
CA ALA A 335 22.41 7.11 23.91
C ALA A 335 21.59 5.83 23.62
N PRO A 336 21.91 5.00 22.60
CA PRO A 336 21.14 3.79 22.32
C PRO A 336 21.43 2.64 23.32
N LEU A 337 22.51 2.70 24.11
CA LEU A 337 22.91 1.57 24.96
C LEU A 337 21.90 1.26 26.07
N GLU A 338 21.18 2.26 26.58
CA GLU A 338 20.11 2.04 27.57
C GLU A 338 18.99 1.18 26.96
N THR A 339 18.58 1.49 25.73
CA THR A 339 17.54 0.72 25.01
C THR A 339 18.02 -0.66 24.59
N LEU A 340 19.24 -0.74 24.06
CA LEU A 340 19.84 -1.98 23.58
C LEU A 340 20.13 -2.94 24.75
N GLY A 341 20.62 -2.44 25.87
CA GLY A 341 20.89 -3.22 27.07
C GLY A 341 19.59 -3.72 27.73
N TRP A 342 18.54 -2.90 27.74
CA TRP A 342 17.21 -3.31 28.23
C TRP A 342 16.67 -4.46 27.39
N TRP A 343 16.70 -4.33 26.06
CA TRP A 343 16.26 -5.39 25.17
C TRP A 343 17.08 -6.68 25.30
N ALA A 344 18.41 -6.56 25.45
CA ALA A 344 19.30 -7.71 25.57
C ALA A 344 19.29 -8.37 26.96
N GLY A 345 18.51 -7.86 27.92
CA GLY A 345 18.48 -8.38 29.30
C GLY A 345 19.80 -8.16 30.05
N TRP A 346 20.55 -7.10 29.72
CA TRP A 346 21.82 -6.78 30.40
C TRP A 346 21.63 -6.08 31.75
N PHE A 347 20.40 -5.63 32.05
CA PHE A 347 20.02 -5.06 33.33
C PHE A 347 19.18 -6.11 34.08
N ASP A 348 19.57 -6.49 35.30
CA ASP A 348 18.86 -7.51 36.11
C ASP A 348 17.35 -7.19 36.21
N ASP A 349 16.50 -8.23 36.15
CA ASP A 349 15.03 -8.26 35.93
C ASP A 349 14.13 -7.53 36.98
N GLU A 350 14.49 -6.35 37.47
CA GLU A 350 13.64 -5.55 38.38
C GLU A 350 13.45 -4.11 37.86
N VAL A 351 12.96 -3.96 36.63
CA VAL A 351 12.42 -2.67 36.16
C VAL A 351 10.92 -2.80 36.13
N ASN A 352 10.29 -2.42 37.25
CA ASN A 352 8.84 -2.45 37.37
C ASN A 352 8.21 -1.36 36.48
N THR A 353 7.85 -1.72 35.25
CA THR A 353 7.19 -0.83 34.28
C THR A 353 5.75 -0.46 34.66
N THR A 354 5.26 -0.89 35.84
CA THR A 354 3.93 -0.54 36.37
C THR A 354 3.94 0.64 37.33
N GLU A 355 5.10 1.00 37.90
CA GLU A 355 5.26 2.17 38.77
C GLU A 355 5.42 3.46 37.95
N ASN A 356 4.83 4.57 38.41
CA ASN A 356 4.89 5.90 37.77
C ASN A 356 4.45 5.93 36.29
N THR A 357 3.33 5.27 35.97
CA THR A 357 2.79 5.13 34.60
C THR A 357 1.75 6.21 34.21
N GLY A 358 1.76 7.34 34.91
CA GLY A 358 0.81 8.44 34.71
C GLY A 358 -0.53 8.26 35.44
N ASP A 359 -1.23 9.37 35.61
CA ASP A 359 -2.50 9.49 36.34
C ASP A 359 -3.52 10.31 35.54
N LEU A 360 -4.81 10.08 35.80
CA LEU A 360 -5.89 10.91 35.25
C LEU A 360 -5.77 12.36 35.72
N ALA A 361 -5.81 13.29 34.76
CA ALA A 361 -5.91 14.71 35.04
C ALA A 361 -7.24 15.04 35.72
N ARG A 362 -7.26 16.10 36.54
CA ARG A 362 -8.49 16.60 37.16
C ARG A 362 -9.19 17.59 36.22
N PRO A 363 -10.53 17.57 36.11
CA PRO A 363 -11.48 16.70 36.79
C PRO A 363 -11.45 15.25 36.26
N ILE A 364 -11.65 14.27 37.16
CA ILE A 364 -11.64 12.84 36.81
C ILE A 364 -12.97 12.49 36.13
N ALA A 365 -12.92 12.05 34.87
CA ALA A 365 -14.08 11.58 34.13
C ALA A 365 -14.69 10.32 34.77
N ASP A 366 -16.01 10.16 34.70
CA ASP A 366 -16.69 8.95 35.20
C ASP A 366 -16.25 7.74 34.37
N ALA A 367 -15.62 6.76 35.03
CA ALA A 367 -15.10 5.55 34.40
C ALA A 367 -16.15 4.75 33.59
N GLN A 368 -17.44 4.89 33.90
CA GLN A 368 -18.51 4.23 33.14
C GLN A 368 -18.94 4.98 31.87
N GLN A 369 -18.52 6.24 31.71
CA GLN A 369 -18.93 7.11 30.60
C GLN A 369 -17.78 7.43 29.63
N ILE A 370 -16.55 6.96 29.90
CA ILE A 370 -15.38 7.26 29.07
C ILE A 370 -15.55 6.63 27.67
N GLN A 371 -15.66 7.46 26.65
CA GLN A 371 -15.68 7.07 25.24
C GLN A 371 -14.34 7.28 24.55
N ARG A 372 -13.38 8.00 25.17
CA ARG A 372 -12.03 8.21 24.62
C ARG A 372 -11.00 8.48 25.70
N TYR A 373 -9.80 7.93 25.52
CA TYR A 373 -8.62 8.27 26.32
C TYR A 373 -7.69 9.19 25.55
N VAL A 374 -7.18 10.23 26.20
CA VAL A 374 -6.16 11.14 25.68
C VAL A 374 -4.88 10.94 26.47
N VAL A 375 -3.74 10.80 25.80
CA VAL A 375 -2.43 10.59 26.45
C VAL A 375 -1.48 11.71 26.05
N TYR A 376 -1.00 12.48 27.02
CA TYR A 376 -0.04 13.56 26.76
C TYR A 376 1.42 13.09 26.87
N LEU A 377 2.22 13.36 25.84
CA LEU A 377 3.67 13.12 25.80
C LEU A 377 4.42 14.44 25.56
N ASP A 378 5.29 14.80 26.50
CA ASP A 378 5.94 16.11 26.52
C ASP A 378 7.17 16.26 25.59
N GLY A 379 7.60 17.51 25.40
CA GLY A 379 8.76 17.91 24.61
C GLY A 379 10.10 17.58 25.25
N ILE A 380 11.19 17.91 24.53
CA ILE A 380 12.57 17.57 24.91
C ILE A 380 13.07 18.25 26.20
N GLY A 381 12.27 19.12 26.81
CA GLY A 381 12.61 19.84 28.03
C GLY A 381 12.45 19.02 29.31
N ILE A 382 11.79 17.86 29.28
CA ILE A 382 11.47 17.04 30.46
C ILE A 382 12.67 16.20 30.97
N SER A 383 12.87 16.15 32.28
CA SER A 383 13.92 15.34 32.95
C SER A 383 13.42 14.51 34.15
N SER A 384 12.24 14.86 34.67
CA SER A 384 11.52 14.20 35.76
C SER A 384 10.04 14.02 35.36
N PHE A 385 9.19 13.52 36.27
CA PHE A 385 7.74 13.44 36.03
C PHE A 385 7.02 14.79 36.16
N GLU A 386 7.73 15.85 36.59
CA GLU A 386 7.20 17.21 36.70
C GLU A 386 7.35 17.96 35.38
N TYR A 387 6.28 18.65 34.97
CA TYR A 387 6.28 19.47 33.76
C TYR A 387 6.88 20.86 33.99
N LEU A 388 7.36 21.48 32.91
CA LEU A 388 7.74 22.88 32.93
C LEU A 388 6.50 23.78 33.12
N PRO A 389 6.65 25.00 33.68
CA PRO A 389 5.50 25.85 34.04
C PRO A 389 4.54 26.17 32.89
N ASP A 390 5.05 26.29 31.67
CA ASP A 390 4.27 26.53 30.45
C ASP A 390 3.41 25.31 30.05
N VAL A 391 3.97 24.11 30.16
CA VAL A 391 3.24 22.86 29.89
C VAL A 391 2.20 22.58 30.99
N GLU A 392 2.54 22.83 32.26
CA GLU A 392 1.56 22.70 33.36
C GLU A 392 0.39 23.67 33.15
N THR A 393 0.67 24.93 32.79
CA THR A 393 -0.36 25.92 32.45
C THR A 393 -1.26 25.45 31.31
N PHE A 394 -0.69 24.81 30.27
CA PHE A 394 -1.48 24.26 29.17
C PHE A 394 -2.37 23.08 29.62
N LEU A 395 -1.83 22.12 30.38
CA LEU A 395 -2.59 20.95 30.81
C LEU A 395 -3.71 21.32 31.80
N ASP A 396 -3.44 22.26 32.70
CA ASP A 396 -4.44 22.77 33.66
C ASP A 396 -5.53 23.59 32.98
N ALA A 397 -5.23 24.23 31.84
CA ALA A 397 -6.23 24.91 31.02
C ALA A 397 -7.03 23.94 30.12
N LEU A 398 -6.39 22.87 29.63
CA LEU A 398 -7.00 21.87 28.74
C LEU A 398 -7.97 20.95 29.49
N ALA A 399 -7.55 20.38 30.62
CA ALA A 399 -8.31 19.32 31.30
C ALA A 399 -9.76 19.70 31.65
N PRO A 400 -10.06 20.92 32.16
CA PRO A 400 -11.44 21.34 32.44
C PRO A 400 -12.29 21.63 31.20
N GLN A 401 -11.66 21.80 30.02
CA GLN A 401 -12.35 22.11 28.76
C GLN A 401 -12.57 20.88 27.87
N LEU A 402 -12.08 19.71 28.28
CA LEU A 402 -12.34 18.46 27.58
C LEU A 402 -13.81 18.04 27.75
N PRO A 403 -14.40 17.31 26.77
CA PRO A 403 -15.72 16.71 26.93
C PRO A 403 -15.80 15.76 28.15
N GLU A 404 -16.97 15.63 28.76
CA GLU A 404 -17.19 14.82 29.97
C GLU A 404 -16.89 13.33 29.77
N ASP A 405 -16.96 12.84 28.53
CA ASP A 405 -16.68 11.46 28.12
C ASP A 405 -15.22 11.22 27.68
N VAL A 406 -14.33 12.21 27.87
CA VAL A 406 -12.91 12.14 27.48
C VAL A 406 -12.00 12.18 28.71
N ALA A 407 -11.16 11.16 28.86
CA ALA A 407 -10.23 11.04 29.99
C ALA A 407 -8.79 11.37 29.58
N LEU A 408 -8.16 12.38 30.21
CA LEU A 408 -6.77 12.76 29.95
C LEU A 408 -5.80 12.08 30.94
N VAL A 409 -4.80 11.38 30.42
CA VAL A 409 -3.69 10.77 31.16
C VAL A 409 -2.44 11.65 31.00
N ARG A 410 -1.88 12.12 32.13
CA ARG A 410 -0.64 12.91 32.20
C ARG A 410 0.38 12.23 33.13
N GLY A 411 1.65 12.66 33.09
CA GLY A 411 2.73 12.12 33.93
C GLY A 411 3.47 10.94 33.32
N ILE A 412 3.44 10.79 31.99
CA ILE A 412 4.20 9.76 31.27
C ILE A 412 5.55 10.35 30.83
N MET A 413 6.64 9.61 31.02
CA MET A 413 7.98 10.03 30.63
C MET A 413 8.40 9.45 29.27
N PRO A 414 8.33 10.23 28.17
CA PRO A 414 8.53 9.71 26.82
C PRO A 414 10.00 9.51 26.43
N TYR A 415 10.96 9.94 27.27
CA TYR A 415 12.41 9.86 26.98
C TYR A 415 13.15 8.84 27.88
N SER A 416 12.46 7.89 28.50
CA SER A 416 13.07 6.86 29.36
C SER A 416 12.36 5.51 29.18
N VAL A 417 12.98 4.57 28.46
CA VAL A 417 12.43 3.20 28.26
C VAL A 417 12.34 2.43 29.59
N MET A 418 13.20 2.79 30.55
CA MET A 418 13.21 2.19 31.88
C MET A 418 12.20 2.83 32.83
N ASN A 419 11.41 3.81 32.38
CA ASN A 419 10.52 4.65 33.19
C ASN A 419 11.18 5.24 34.46
N ARG A 420 12.48 5.58 34.39
CA ARG A 420 13.26 6.17 35.49
C ARG A 420 13.73 7.60 35.18
N PRO A 421 13.56 8.56 36.11
CA PRO A 421 13.95 9.95 35.91
C PRO A 421 15.48 10.11 35.93
N LEU A 422 15.99 11.29 35.55
CA LEU A 422 17.43 11.54 35.44
C LEU A 422 18.14 11.78 36.78
N ASP A 423 17.37 12.13 37.82
CA ASP A 423 17.82 12.51 39.17
C ASP A 423 17.87 11.34 40.18
N GLU A 424 17.37 10.16 39.81
CA GLU A 424 17.32 8.96 40.65
C GLU A 424 18.20 7.81 40.09
N ASP A 425 18.97 7.15 40.98
CA ASP A 425 19.70 5.90 40.74
C ASP A 425 20.53 5.76 39.43
N ARG A 426 21.12 6.86 38.94
CA ARG A 426 22.08 6.90 37.82
C ARG A 426 23.50 7.31 38.25
N THR A 427 24.51 6.92 37.47
CA THR A 427 25.96 7.15 37.68
C THR A 427 26.35 8.63 37.84
N LEU A 428 25.49 9.57 37.42
CA LEU A 428 25.71 11.02 37.47
C LEU A 428 24.48 11.79 38.04
N SER A 429 23.65 11.15 38.86
CA SER A 429 22.40 11.75 39.39
C SER A 429 22.60 13.11 40.10
N PHE A 430 23.73 13.32 40.78
CA PHE A 430 24.05 14.60 41.43
C PHE A 430 24.17 15.77 40.43
N PHE A 431 24.73 15.51 39.24
CA PHE A 431 24.93 16.50 38.19
C PHE A 431 23.59 16.88 37.56
N TRP A 432 22.72 15.90 37.32
CA TRP A 432 21.39 16.12 36.76
C TRP A 432 20.48 16.92 37.71
N ARG A 433 20.50 16.64 39.02
CA ARG A 433 19.79 17.47 40.02
C ARG A 433 20.24 18.93 40.01
N TYR A 434 21.54 19.16 39.83
CA TYR A 434 22.10 20.52 39.76
C TYR A 434 21.72 21.22 38.44
N ALA A 435 21.76 20.50 37.31
CA ALA A 435 21.33 21.01 36.00
C ALA A 435 19.83 21.37 36.00
N ASP A 436 18.98 20.53 36.60
CA ASP A 436 17.54 20.75 36.71
C ASP A 436 17.21 21.97 37.57
N LYS A 437 17.86 22.13 38.73
CA LYS A 437 17.68 23.31 39.60
C LYS A 437 17.99 24.62 38.86
N LEU A 438 19.03 24.63 38.02
CA LEU A 438 19.40 25.80 37.22
C LEU A 438 18.45 26.03 36.03
N ARG A 439 17.89 24.96 35.45
CA ARG A 439 16.91 25.01 34.37
C ARG A 439 15.56 25.57 34.84
N PHE A 440 15.04 25.13 35.98
CA PHE A 440 13.80 25.66 36.56
C PHE A 440 13.93 27.15 36.93
N ALA A 441 15.13 27.61 37.29
CA ALA A 441 15.42 29.02 37.55
C ALA A 441 15.61 29.85 36.26
N ASN A 442 16.25 29.28 35.23
CA ASN A 442 16.42 29.90 33.92
C ASN A 442 16.43 28.85 32.79
N PRO A 443 15.34 28.77 31.99
CA PRO A 443 15.23 27.85 30.85
C PRO A 443 16.33 28.04 29.78
N ALA A 444 16.98 29.21 29.73
CA ALA A 444 18.07 29.51 28.80
C ALA A 444 19.48 29.19 29.35
N SER A 445 19.59 28.51 30.50
CA SER A 445 20.88 28.16 31.09
C SER A 445 21.68 27.17 30.23
N ILE A 446 23.01 27.37 30.12
CA ILE A 446 23.92 26.50 29.36
C ILE A 446 23.88 25.05 29.87
N LEU A 447 23.65 24.85 31.19
CA LEU A 447 23.52 23.51 31.77
C LEU A 447 22.16 22.86 31.48
N GLY A 448 21.08 23.64 31.35
CA GLY A 448 19.78 23.15 30.86
C GLY A 448 19.81 22.67 29.40
N LEU A 449 20.69 23.25 28.57
CA LEU A 449 20.91 22.80 27.18
C LEU A 449 21.40 21.36 27.09
N ILE A 450 22.11 20.85 28.11
CA ILE A 450 22.66 19.48 28.13
C ILE A 450 21.53 18.44 28.20
N VAL A 451 20.47 18.71 28.96
CA VAL A 451 19.25 17.85 29.00
C VAL A 451 18.59 17.82 27.63
N ASN A 452 18.44 18.99 26.99
CA ASN A 452 17.86 19.09 25.64
C ASN A 452 18.70 18.31 24.62
N ILE A 453 20.03 18.41 24.65
CA ILE A 453 20.93 17.64 23.78
C ILE A 453 20.72 16.14 23.99
N ARG A 454 20.66 15.67 25.24
CA ARG A 454 20.38 14.26 25.55
C ARG A 454 19.03 13.83 24.97
N ASN A 455 17.97 14.59 25.19
CA ASN A 455 16.64 14.24 24.70
C ASN A 455 16.54 14.31 23.16
N ILE A 456 17.27 15.22 22.51
CA ILE A 456 17.41 15.23 21.03
C ILE A 456 18.10 13.96 20.54
N LEU A 457 19.15 13.48 21.21
CA LEU A 457 19.77 12.20 20.86
C LEU A 457 18.78 11.04 21.01
N ILE A 458 17.92 11.05 22.03
CA ILE A 458 16.85 10.06 22.21
C ILE A 458 15.76 10.17 21.14
N VAL A 459 15.40 11.37 20.70
CA VAL A 459 14.56 11.57 19.50
C VAL A 459 15.22 10.93 18.29
N GLY A 460 16.54 11.08 18.14
CA GLY A 460 17.35 10.37 17.14
C GLY A 460 17.27 8.85 17.28
N VAL A 461 17.33 8.31 18.50
CA VAL A 461 17.19 6.87 18.79
C VAL A 461 15.82 6.38 18.35
N SER A 462 14.73 7.07 18.74
CA SER A 462 13.36 6.76 18.33
C SER A 462 13.17 6.81 16.81
N ALA A 463 13.79 7.76 16.13
CA ALA A 463 13.70 7.94 14.68
C ALA A 463 14.59 6.98 13.86
N ASP A 464 15.61 6.39 14.46
CA ASP A 464 16.55 5.46 13.81
C ASP A 464 15.85 4.11 13.54
N LYS A 465 16.02 3.55 12.35
CA LYS A 465 15.43 2.26 11.98
C LYS A 465 16.00 1.07 12.77
N ARG A 466 17.20 1.23 13.33
CA ARG A 466 17.92 0.19 14.07
C ARG A 466 17.60 0.21 15.56
N TYR A 467 17.34 1.38 16.13
CA TYR A 467 17.12 1.51 17.58
C TYR A 467 15.65 1.83 17.92
N GLY A 468 14.97 2.54 17.02
CA GLY A 468 13.62 3.05 17.19
C GLY A 468 12.59 1.97 17.50
N PRO A 469 12.50 0.83 16.76
CA PRO A 469 11.50 -0.19 17.05
C PRO A 469 11.52 -0.67 18.51
N LEU A 470 12.71 -0.87 19.08
CA LEU A 470 12.90 -1.26 20.48
C LEU A 470 12.46 -0.13 21.43
N TYR A 471 12.94 1.09 21.16
CA TYR A 471 12.65 2.26 21.98
C TYR A 471 11.14 2.56 22.04
N ASN A 472 10.52 2.63 20.86
CA ASN A 472 9.15 3.07 20.68
C ASN A 472 8.15 2.06 21.23
N GLN A 473 8.49 0.76 21.19
CA GLN A 473 7.73 -0.27 21.88
C GLN A 473 7.82 -0.13 23.40
N GLY A 474 9.01 0.13 23.96
CA GLY A 474 9.15 0.38 25.39
C GLY A 474 8.28 1.55 25.86
N ILE A 475 8.22 2.64 25.10
CA ILE A 475 7.30 3.75 25.39
C ILE A 475 5.83 3.32 25.25
N ALA A 476 5.48 2.56 24.22
CA ALA A 476 4.12 2.03 24.06
C ALA A 476 3.71 1.13 25.24
N GLN A 477 4.64 0.36 25.81
CA GLN A 477 4.41 -0.47 26.98
C GLN A 477 4.12 0.36 28.23
N ILE A 478 4.87 1.45 28.45
CA ILE A 478 4.61 2.38 29.56
C ILE A 478 3.20 2.99 29.42
N VAL A 479 2.84 3.43 28.21
CA VAL A 479 1.49 3.99 27.94
C VAL A 479 0.41 2.94 28.12
N PHE A 480 0.64 1.71 27.66
CA PHE A 480 -0.29 0.59 27.84
C PHE A 480 -0.57 0.31 29.33
N SER A 481 0.48 0.20 30.14
CA SER A 481 0.36 0.04 31.59
C SER A 481 -0.38 1.21 32.23
N GLY A 482 -0.10 2.44 31.80
CA GLY A 482 -0.79 3.65 32.26
C GLY A 482 -2.28 3.65 31.92
N LEU A 483 -2.66 3.24 30.72
CA LEU A 483 -4.07 3.13 30.32
C LEU A 483 -4.82 2.10 31.16
N LEU A 484 -4.23 0.92 31.39
CA LEU A 484 -4.84 -0.12 32.22
C LEU A 484 -5.01 0.32 33.68
N LYS A 485 -3.98 0.97 34.26
CA LYS A 485 -4.06 1.56 35.60
C LYS A 485 -5.20 2.56 35.72
N ASN A 486 -5.47 3.33 34.67
CA ASN A 486 -6.51 4.36 34.61
C ASN A 486 -7.86 3.85 34.03
N GLY A 487 -8.10 2.54 34.08
CA GLY A 487 -9.42 1.96 33.83
C GLY A 487 -9.73 1.54 32.39
N TYR A 488 -8.76 1.60 31.46
CA TYR A 488 -8.97 1.16 30.08
C TYR A 488 -9.30 -0.34 30.02
N GLN A 489 -10.40 -0.70 29.36
CA GLN A 489 -10.83 -2.09 29.22
C GLN A 489 -10.30 -2.71 27.92
N LEU A 490 -9.53 -3.80 28.02
CA LEU A 490 -9.01 -4.49 26.84
C LEU A 490 -10.13 -5.06 25.97
N GLY A 491 -10.04 -4.81 24.66
CA GLY A 491 -11.05 -5.26 23.70
C GLY A 491 -12.31 -4.40 23.64
N SER A 492 -12.41 -3.30 24.40
CA SER A 492 -13.55 -2.38 24.33
C SER A 492 -13.66 -1.66 22.99
N GLY A 493 -12.54 -1.52 22.27
CA GLY A 493 -12.45 -0.70 21.06
C GLY A 493 -12.45 0.81 21.32
N THR A 494 -12.39 1.25 22.59
CA THR A 494 -12.37 2.66 22.99
C THR A 494 -11.15 3.37 22.35
N PRO A 495 -11.35 4.42 21.54
CA PRO A 495 -10.26 5.16 20.90
C PRO A 495 -9.26 5.78 21.89
N VAL A 496 -8.00 5.87 21.46
CA VAL A 496 -6.93 6.57 22.19
C VAL A 496 -6.35 7.69 21.31
N THR A 497 -6.21 8.89 21.85
CA THR A 497 -5.58 10.03 21.15
C THR A 497 -4.31 10.45 21.86
N PHE A 498 -3.18 10.45 21.17
CA PHE A 498 -1.96 11.05 21.70
C PHE A 498 -1.95 12.56 21.48
N ILE A 499 -1.51 13.33 22.47
CA ILE A 499 -1.09 14.72 22.29
C ILE A 499 0.42 14.77 22.51
N GLY A 500 1.17 15.17 21.50
CA GLY A 500 2.64 15.21 21.54
C GLY A 500 3.18 16.60 21.27
N TYR A 501 3.86 17.20 22.24
CA TYR A 501 4.50 18.52 22.10
C TYR A 501 5.96 18.41 21.65
N SER A 502 6.37 19.16 20.62
CA SER A 502 7.76 19.20 20.13
C SER A 502 8.33 17.78 19.85
N GLY A 503 9.39 17.35 20.53
CA GLY A 503 9.92 15.97 20.46
C GLY A 503 8.91 14.88 20.86
N GLY A 504 7.92 15.21 21.69
CA GLY A 504 6.83 14.31 22.08
C GLY A 504 5.98 13.88 20.89
N GLY A 505 5.87 14.72 19.84
CA GLY A 505 5.22 14.35 18.59
C GLY A 505 5.89 13.17 17.87
N GLN A 506 7.24 13.09 17.91
CA GLN A 506 7.98 11.93 17.41
C GLN A 506 7.63 10.69 18.22
N MET A 507 7.63 10.80 19.55
CA MET A 507 7.35 9.67 20.44
C MET A 507 5.92 9.17 20.30
N SER A 508 4.93 10.06 20.17
CA SER A 508 3.53 9.72 19.90
C SER A 508 3.38 8.95 18.59
N CYS A 509 3.88 9.50 17.48
CA CYS A 509 3.73 8.87 16.16
C CYS A 509 4.50 7.55 16.06
N ALA A 510 5.60 7.41 16.79
CA ALA A 510 6.45 6.24 16.72
C ALA A 510 5.95 5.10 17.61
N SER A 511 5.37 5.39 18.79
CA SER A 511 4.82 4.40 19.73
C SER A 511 3.39 3.96 19.39
N ALA A 512 2.58 4.83 18.79
CA ALA A 512 1.18 4.57 18.49
C ALA A 512 0.91 3.27 17.69
N PRO A 513 1.68 2.90 16.64
CA PRO A 513 1.47 1.63 15.93
C PRO A 513 1.62 0.40 16.83
N PHE A 514 2.53 0.43 17.81
CA PHE A 514 2.74 -0.65 18.76
C PHE A 514 1.59 -0.72 19.77
N LEU A 515 1.19 0.43 20.32
CA LEU A 515 0.06 0.51 21.24
C LEU A 515 -1.24 0.01 20.58
N LYS A 516 -1.51 0.45 19.35
CA LYS A 516 -2.69 0.03 18.56
C LYS A 516 -2.77 -1.48 18.41
N ARG A 517 -1.64 -2.15 18.18
CA ARG A 517 -1.59 -3.62 18.12
C ARG A 517 -1.93 -4.25 19.48
N ALA A 518 -1.45 -3.67 20.57
CA ALA A 518 -1.67 -4.20 21.92
C ALA A 518 -3.14 -4.09 22.36
N ILE A 519 -3.78 -2.94 22.12
CA ILE A 519 -5.17 -2.66 22.56
C ILE A 519 -6.24 -2.99 21.51
N ALA A 520 -5.85 -3.16 20.24
CA ALA A 520 -6.75 -3.40 19.11
C ALA A 520 -7.85 -2.32 18.92
N ALA A 521 -7.52 -1.06 19.17
CA ALA A 521 -8.44 0.08 19.10
C ALA A 521 -7.92 1.22 18.19
N PRO A 522 -8.79 2.14 17.73
CA PRO A 522 -8.41 3.30 16.93
C PRO A 522 -7.42 4.21 17.68
N ILE A 523 -6.37 4.69 17.01
CA ILE A 523 -5.41 5.65 17.58
C ILE A 523 -5.20 6.86 16.67
N ASP A 524 -5.41 8.05 17.24
CA ASP A 524 -5.15 9.36 16.65
C ASP A 524 -3.92 10.01 17.29
N VAL A 525 -3.28 10.95 16.57
CA VAL A 525 -2.21 11.78 17.12
C VAL A 525 -2.48 13.26 16.83
N ILE A 526 -2.44 14.09 17.86
CA ILE A 526 -2.39 15.55 17.78
C ILE A 526 -0.97 15.97 18.12
N SER A 527 -0.24 16.48 17.14
CA SER A 527 1.14 16.95 17.27
C SER A 527 1.15 18.47 17.36
N LEU A 528 1.74 19.00 18.43
CA LEU A 528 1.88 20.42 18.70
C LEU A 528 3.34 20.84 18.41
N GLY A 529 3.58 21.51 17.28
CA GLY A 529 4.93 21.91 16.84
C GLY A 529 5.90 20.73 16.63
N GLY A 530 5.40 19.51 16.42
CA GLY A 530 6.22 18.31 16.56
C GLY A 530 7.31 18.08 15.51
N VAL A 531 8.49 17.64 15.96
CA VAL A 531 9.65 17.30 15.12
C VAL A 531 9.66 15.80 14.86
N MET A 532 8.91 15.35 13.84
CA MET A 532 8.67 13.93 13.57
C MET A 532 9.46 13.41 12.36
N SER A 533 9.89 12.16 12.42
CA SER A 533 10.59 11.43 11.37
C SER A 533 9.62 10.75 10.40
N ALA A 534 9.95 10.78 9.10
CA ALA A 534 9.23 10.03 8.07
C ALA A 534 9.41 8.49 8.17
N ASN A 535 10.26 8.01 9.09
CA ASN A 535 10.39 6.58 9.38
C ASN A 535 9.23 6.03 10.22
N ASN A 536 8.46 6.89 10.90
CA ASN A 536 7.29 6.47 11.65
C ASN A 536 6.20 5.98 10.68
N ASN A 537 5.49 4.92 11.03
CA ASN A 537 4.46 4.35 10.16
C ASN A 537 3.11 5.08 10.33
N PHE A 538 3.03 6.32 9.84
CA PHE A 538 1.82 7.15 9.88
C PHE A 538 0.59 6.48 9.27
N LEU A 539 0.77 5.50 8.38
CA LEU A 539 -0.32 4.78 7.74
C LEU A 539 -1.11 3.89 8.70
N LYS A 540 -0.54 3.53 9.85
CA LYS A 540 -1.22 2.74 10.89
C LYS A 540 -2.10 3.57 11.81
N LEU A 541 -1.91 4.89 11.83
CA LEU A 541 -2.76 5.81 12.57
C LEU A 541 -4.11 5.96 11.88
N GLU A 542 -5.15 6.31 12.62
CA GLU A 542 -6.39 6.80 12.03
C GLU A 542 -6.14 8.17 11.42
N HIS A 543 -5.65 9.11 12.24
CA HIS A 543 -5.25 10.44 11.78
C HIS A 543 -4.08 11.02 12.59
N CYS A 544 -3.31 11.90 11.95
CA CYS A 544 -2.29 12.74 12.56
C CYS A 544 -2.58 14.22 12.27
N HIS A 545 -3.08 14.94 13.26
CA HIS A 545 -3.30 16.38 13.20
C HIS A 545 -2.03 17.08 13.67
N HIS A 546 -1.38 17.83 12.80
CA HIS A 546 -0.13 18.52 13.11
C HIS A 546 -0.34 20.03 13.11
N LEU A 547 -0.42 20.59 14.31
CA LEU A 547 -0.61 22.02 14.58
C LEU A 547 0.77 22.68 14.59
N LYS A 548 0.94 23.73 13.79
CA LYS A 548 2.20 24.47 13.71
C LYS A 548 1.99 25.97 13.65
N GLY A 549 2.89 26.73 14.28
CA GLY A 549 2.93 28.18 14.12
C GLY A 549 3.66 28.59 12.82
N ASP A 550 3.23 29.68 12.20
CA ASP A 550 3.86 30.19 10.97
C ASP A 550 5.25 30.81 11.24
N LYS A 551 5.55 31.16 12.49
CA LYS A 551 6.87 31.65 12.95
C LYS A 551 7.64 30.60 13.75
N ASP A 552 7.19 29.35 13.74
CA ASP A 552 7.90 28.24 14.39
C ASP A 552 9.19 27.91 13.63
N VAL A 553 10.34 28.10 14.30
CA VAL A 553 11.68 27.80 13.76
C VAL A 553 12.15 26.38 14.06
N VAL A 554 11.43 25.65 14.91
CA VAL A 554 11.78 24.30 15.38
C VAL A 554 11.06 23.23 14.55
N GLU A 555 9.77 23.38 14.24
CA GLU A 555 9.02 22.41 13.40
C GLU A 555 9.72 22.13 12.06
N PRO A 556 10.23 23.14 11.31
CA PRO A 556 10.90 22.90 10.03
C PRO A 556 12.16 22.03 10.14
N LEU A 557 12.79 21.96 11.32
CA LEU A 557 13.94 21.07 11.56
C LEU A 557 13.57 19.61 11.33
N GLY A 558 12.30 19.22 11.54
CA GLY A 558 11.83 17.88 11.20
C GLY A 558 11.98 17.60 9.71
N ALA A 559 11.57 18.52 8.84
CA ALA A 559 11.76 18.34 7.40
C ALA A 559 13.25 18.35 7.01
N ILE A 560 14.07 19.19 7.64
CA ILE A 560 15.52 19.29 7.35
C ILE A 560 16.27 18.03 7.77
N MET A 561 16.07 17.58 9.02
CA MET A 561 16.76 16.42 9.58
C MET A 561 16.29 15.10 8.98
N PHE A 562 15.04 15.03 8.51
CA PHE A 562 14.45 13.80 7.97
C PHE A 562 14.16 13.93 6.47
N PRO A 563 15.11 13.60 5.57
CA PRO A 563 14.91 13.71 4.12
C PRO A 563 13.68 12.96 3.61
N GLY A 564 13.24 11.90 4.29
CA GLY A 564 11.99 11.21 3.97
C GLY A 564 10.74 12.10 4.06
N ARG A 565 10.79 13.29 4.67
CA ARG A 565 9.71 14.29 4.65
C ARG A 565 9.70 15.15 3.38
N TRP A 566 10.75 15.10 2.57
CA TRP A 566 10.84 15.84 1.30
C TRP A 566 10.00 15.17 0.23
N GLN A 567 9.38 15.97 -0.64
CA GLN A 567 8.46 15.48 -1.67
C GLN A 567 9.09 14.47 -2.65
N VAL A 568 10.40 14.55 -2.88
CA VAL A 568 11.13 13.61 -3.75
C VAL A 568 11.08 12.16 -3.24
N PHE A 569 10.98 11.95 -1.93
CA PHE A 569 10.80 10.63 -1.33
C PHE A 569 9.31 10.28 -1.23
N TRP A 570 8.63 10.28 -2.37
CA TRP A 570 7.17 10.11 -2.45
C TRP A 570 6.67 8.80 -1.84
N LEU A 571 7.50 7.75 -1.74
CA LEU A 571 7.17 6.47 -1.10
C LEU A 571 7.35 6.44 0.44
N SER A 572 7.83 7.52 1.06
CA SER A 572 7.97 7.55 2.52
C SER A 572 6.61 7.48 3.23
N PHE A 573 6.57 6.93 4.45
CA PHE A 573 5.33 6.86 5.22
C PHE A 573 4.68 8.24 5.42
N TRP A 574 5.49 9.27 5.65
CA TRP A 574 5.02 10.65 5.76
C TRP A 574 4.34 11.16 4.49
N ASN A 575 5.02 11.09 3.34
CA ASN A 575 4.47 11.62 2.09
C ASN A 575 3.27 10.80 1.62
N ARG A 576 3.28 9.48 1.86
CA ARG A 576 2.12 8.62 1.63
C ARG A 576 0.95 9.01 2.53
N ALA A 577 1.16 9.16 3.83
CA ALA A 577 0.10 9.54 4.77
C ALA A 577 -0.45 10.94 4.50
N LYS A 578 0.38 11.88 4.04
CA LYS A 578 -0.08 13.20 3.58
C LYS A 578 -0.96 13.14 2.33
N ARG A 579 -0.59 12.33 1.32
CA ARG A 579 -1.42 12.13 0.12
C ARG A 579 -2.73 11.41 0.45
N LEU A 580 -2.62 10.35 1.25
CA LEU A 580 -3.72 9.59 1.82
C LEU A 580 -4.46 10.35 2.94
N GLY A 581 -4.26 11.67 3.08
CA GLY A 581 -5.02 12.55 3.98
C GLY A 581 -5.03 12.16 5.46
N LYS A 582 -4.22 11.17 5.88
CA LYS A 582 -4.02 10.76 7.27
C LYS A 582 -3.15 11.73 8.06
N VAL A 583 -2.59 12.75 7.41
CA VAL A 583 -1.85 13.84 8.06
C VAL A 583 -2.46 15.17 7.63
N THR A 584 -3.04 15.90 8.57
CA THR A 584 -3.52 17.27 8.35
C THR A 584 -2.55 18.26 8.97
N LEU A 585 -2.11 19.24 8.20
CA LEU A 585 -1.30 20.35 8.70
C LEU A 585 -2.23 21.53 9.01
N ILE A 586 -2.26 21.97 10.27
CA ILE A 586 -3.13 23.05 10.76
C ILE A 586 -2.22 24.22 11.15
N SER A 587 -2.42 25.38 10.53
CA SER A 587 -1.71 26.60 10.94
C SER A 587 -2.36 27.21 12.18
N MET A 588 -1.52 27.57 13.15
CA MET A 588 -1.90 28.31 14.36
C MET A 588 -1.65 29.83 14.20
N GLY A 589 -1.45 30.30 12.97
CA GLY A 589 -1.18 31.70 12.68
C GLY A 589 0.24 32.14 13.08
N PRO A 590 0.47 33.46 13.30
CA PRO A 590 1.81 34.07 13.38
C PRO A 590 2.50 33.88 14.75
N VAL A 591 2.46 32.66 15.29
CA VAL A 591 3.03 32.25 16.58
C VAL A 591 4.29 31.39 16.39
N GLY A 592 5.16 31.36 17.40
CA GLY A 592 6.41 30.59 17.45
C GLY A 592 6.25 29.20 18.07
N HIS A 593 7.39 28.59 18.45
CA HIS A 593 7.41 27.24 19.04
C HIS A 593 7.11 27.24 20.55
N ASN A 594 7.98 27.87 21.34
CA ASN A 594 7.95 27.89 22.81
C ASN A 594 7.45 29.24 23.35
N VAL A 595 7.04 29.27 24.63
CA VAL A 595 6.77 30.51 25.37
C VAL A 595 8.10 31.23 25.68
N PRO A 596 8.18 32.57 25.55
CA PRO A 596 7.14 33.50 25.08
C PRO A 596 7.00 33.54 23.55
N GLY A 597 5.78 33.79 23.06
CA GLY A 597 5.48 33.93 21.64
C GLY A 597 4.96 32.67 20.95
N GLY A 598 4.91 31.53 21.64
CA GLY A 598 4.63 30.20 21.06
C GLY A 598 3.18 29.75 21.10
N ILE A 599 2.90 28.59 20.51
CA ILE A 599 1.53 28.02 20.39
C ILE A 599 0.82 27.84 21.76
N LEU A 600 1.58 27.58 22.83
CA LEU A 600 1.07 27.41 24.19
C LEU A 600 1.03 28.71 25.02
N ASP A 601 1.33 29.88 24.44
CA ASP A 601 1.45 31.12 25.19
C ASP A 601 0.08 31.74 25.54
N PRO A 602 -0.27 31.90 26.83
CA PRO A 602 -1.52 32.55 27.24
C PRO A 602 -1.52 34.08 27.03
N LYS A 603 -0.36 34.71 26.82
CA LYS A 603 -0.19 36.17 26.71
C LYS A 603 -0.20 36.68 25.27
N VAL A 604 0.02 35.80 24.29
CA VAL A 604 -0.02 36.17 22.87
C VAL A 604 -1.46 36.24 22.42
N MET A 605 -1.93 37.44 22.07
CA MET A 605 -3.27 37.64 21.52
C MET A 605 -3.24 37.64 19.99
N LEU A 606 -4.18 36.90 19.39
CA LEU A 606 -4.37 36.78 17.96
C LEU A 606 -5.32 37.87 17.46
N ALA A 607 -5.40 38.02 16.13
CA ALA A 607 -6.24 39.05 15.49
C ALA A 607 -7.75 38.89 15.78
N ASP A 608 -8.19 37.70 16.15
CA ASP A 608 -9.58 37.38 16.51
C ASP A 608 -9.88 37.60 18.01
N GLY A 609 -8.92 38.09 18.78
CA GLY A 609 -9.07 38.38 20.21
C GLY A 609 -8.84 37.19 21.14
N ARG A 610 -8.61 35.97 20.63
CA ARG A 610 -8.23 34.81 21.44
C ARG A 610 -6.74 34.82 21.76
N SER A 611 -6.35 34.20 22.87
CA SER A 611 -4.93 33.91 23.10
C SER A 611 -4.48 32.70 22.27
N SER A 612 -3.18 32.60 21.99
CA SER A 612 -2.61 31.44 21.30
C SER A 612 -2.90 30.12 22.03
N LEU A 613 -2.82 30.14 23.36
CA LEU A 613 -3.20 28.99 24.19
C LEU A 613 -4.67 28.62 24.00
N GLN A 614 -5.58 29.60 24.02
CA GLN A 614 -7.02 29.36 23.83
C GLN A 614 -7.31 28.79 22.44
N GLN A 615 -6.70 29.35 21.38
CA GLN A 615 -6.84 28.82 20.02
C GLN A 615 -6.37 27.35 19.94
N THR A 616 -5.26 27.01 20.61
CA THR A 616 -4.74 25.64 20.65
C THR A 616 -5.72 24.69 21.32
N ILE A 617 -6.29 25.06 22.46
CA ILE A 617 -7.29 24.26 23.18
C ILE A 617 -8.57 24.11 22.36
N ASP A 618 -9.09 25.19 21.77
CA ASP A 618 -10.28 25.16 20.91
C ASP A 618 -10.07 24.20 19.73
N THR A 619 -8.89 24.22 19.11
CA THR A 619 -8.55 23.35 17.98
C THR A 619 -8.46 21.89 18.41
N ILE A 620 -7.83 21.59 19.56
CA ILE A 620 -7.79 20.24 20.14
C ILE A 620 -9.21 19.73 20.38
N ASN A 621 -10.08 20.52 20.99
CA ASN A 621 -11.45 20.14 21.27
C ASN A 621 -12.26 19.91 19.99
N THR A 622 -12.07 20.76 18.98
CA THR A 622 -12.71 20.60 17.65
C THR A 622 -12.29 19.28 16.99
N ILE A 623 -11.00 18.91 17.10
CA ILE A 623 -10.48 17.62 16.61
C ILE A 623 -11.11 16.46 17.39
N LEU A 624 -11.14 16.50 18.72
CA LEU A 624 -11.66 15.42 19.56
C LEU A 624 -13.16 15.18 19.36
N LYS A 625 -13.93 16.23 19.05
CA LYS A 625 -15.36 16.15 18.71
C LYS A 625 -15.63 15.70 17.26
N GLY A 626 -14.59 15.64 16.41
CA GLY A 626 -14.74 15.34 14.98
C GLY A 626 -15.40 16.47 14.17
N GLU A 627 -15.41 17.69 14.71
CA GLU A 627 -16.04 18.88 14.13
C GLU A 627 -15.12 19.67 13.20
N LEU A 628 -13.85 19.25 13.07
CA LEU A 628 -12.89 19.90 12.19
C LEU A 628 -13.35 19.70 10.73
N ALA A 629 -14.06 20.70 10.19
CA ALA A 629 -14.30 20.80 8.77
C ALA A 629 -12.96 20.68 8.06
N SER A 630 -12.87 19.85 7.02
CA SER A 630 -11.67 19.70 6.23
C SER A 630 -11.38 21.02 5.50
N GLU A 631 -10.80 22.00 6.20
CA GLU A 631 -10.35 23.29 5.69
C GLU A 631 -9.03 23.13 4.92
N GLN A 632 -8.89 22.06 4.12
CA GLN A 632 -7.99 22.16 2.98
C GLN A 632 -8.69 23.11 2.01
N ALA A 633 -8.13 24.31 1.85
CA ALA A 633 -8.51 25.33 0.89
C ALA A 633 -9.12 24.66 -0.36
N ILE A 634 -10.43 24.83 -0.52
CA ILE A 634 -11.26 24.13 -1.51
C ILE A 634 -10.69 24.47 -2.88
N ALA A 635 -9.82 23.61 -3.41
CA ALA A 635 -9.59 23.57 -4.83
C ALA A 635 -10.97 23.35 -5.45
N PRO A 636 -11.40 24.16 -6.42
CA PRO A 636 -12.72 23.99 -7.03
C PRO A 636 -12.83 22.56 -7.52
N ALA A 637 -13.91 21.87 -7.11
CA ALA A 637 -14.13 20.48 -7.48
C ALA A 637 -14.12 20.37 -9.01
N LYS A 638 -13.23 19.54 -9.56
CA LYS A 638 -13.25 19.26 -10.99
C LYS A 638 -14.52 18.43 -11.29
N PRO A 639 -15.46 18.91 -12.11
CA PRO A 639 -16.62 18.10 -12.47
C PRO A 639 -16.18 16.90 -13.31
N SER A 640 -16.78 15.74 -13.03
CA SER A 640 -16.61 14.54 -13.86
C SER A 640 -17.37 14.67 -15.18
N ASN A 641 -16.97 13.93 -16.21
CA ASN A 641 -17.78 13.81 -17.43
C ASN A 641 -19.16 13.21 -17.12
N TYR A 642 -19.26 12.24 -16.20
CA TYR A 642 -20.51 11.66 -15.72
C TYR A 642 -21.47 12.73 -15.18
N THR A 643 -20.98 13.65 -14.35
CA THR A 643 -21.78 14.76 -13.81
C THR A 643 -22.40 15.58 -14.95
N LEU A 644 -21.65 15.82 -16.02
CA LEU A 644 -22.16 16.51 -17.21
C LEU A 644 -23.13 15.62 -17.99
N TYR A 645 -22.82 14.34 -18.19
CA TYR A 645 -23.66 13.40 -18.93
C TYR A 645 -25.04 13.23 -18.30
N MET A 646 -25.17 13.38 -16.97
CA MET A 646 -26.46 13.35 -16.28
C MET A 646 -27.38 14.53 -16.65
N GLU A 647 -26.87 15.59 -17.28
CA GLU A 647 -27.70 16.65 -17.86
C GLU A 647 -28.39 16.21 -19.16
N SER A 648 -27.90 15.15 -19.81
CA SER A 648 -28.51 14.60 -21.04
C SER A 648 -29.77 13.79 -20.72
N PRO A 649 -30.87 13.96 -21.49
CA PRO A 649 -32.06 13.10 -21.38
C PRO A 649 -31.75 11.61 -21.55
N LEU A 650 -30.66 11.26 -22.26
CA LEU A 650 -30.24 9.87 -22.48
C LEU A 650 -29.83 9.15 -21.19
N CYS A 651 -29.39 9.89 -20.17
CA CYS A 651 -28.90 9.37 -18.89
C CYS A 651 -29.90 9.56 -17.75
N GLN A 652 -30.99 10.31 -17.96
CA GLN A 652 -31.98 10.60 -16.93
C GLN A 652 -33.09 9.54 -16.93
N LEU A 653 -33.08 8.62 -15.97
CA LEU A 653 -34.09 7.55 -15.90
C LEU A 653 -35.53 8.06 -15.73
N GLY A 654 -35.73 9.19 -15.05
CA GLY A 654 -37.04 9.84 -14.91
C GLY A 654 -37.65 10.33 -16.23
N TYR A 655 -36.87 10.41 -17.30
CA TYR A 655 -37.35 10.75 -18.64
C TYR A 655 -38.17 9.61 -19.30
N PHE A 656 -38.02 8.36 -18.82
CA PHE A 656 -38.62 7.18 -19.43
C PHE A 656 -39.72 6.56 -18.55
N PRO A 657 -41.02 6.65 -18.94
CA PRO A 657 -42.10 6.02 -18.19
C PRO A 657 -41.93 4.51 -18.07
N LEU A 658 -42.36 3.91 -16.95
CA LEU A 658 -42.32 2.46 -16.74
C LEU A 658 -43.27 1.71 -17.70
N ALA A 659 -44.48 2.25 -17.90
CA ALA A 659 -45.42 1.74 -18.88
C ALA A 659 -44.87 1.98 -20.29
N GLN A 660 -44.86 0.93 -21.10
CA GLN A 660 -44.37 0.93 -22.48
C GLN A 660 -45.40 0.24 -23.37
N SER A 661 -45.64 0.79 -24.55
CA SER A 661 -46.60 0.27 -25.53
C SER A 661 -45.89 0.11 -26.87
N LEU A 662 -45.03 -0.91 -26.95
CA LEU A 662 -44.24 -1.23 -28.12
C LEU A 662 -44.80 -2.48 -28.81
N ASP A 663 -44.80 -2.48 -30.14
CA ASP A 663 -45.18 -3.65 -30.94
C ASP A 663 -44.10 -4.74 -30.82
N PRO A 664 -44.42 -5.93 -30.25
CA PRO A 664 -43.46 -7.04 -30.11
C PRO A 664 -42.91 -7.55 -31.45
N ALA A 665 -43.58 -7.28 -32.57
CA ALA A 665 -43.06 -7.63 -33.90
C ALA A 665 -41.91 -6.73 -34.35
N LEU A 666 -41.82 -5.51 -33.79
CA LEU A 666 -40.81 -4.50 -34.15
C LEU A 666 -39.76 -4.31 -33.05
N PHE A 667 -40.12 -4.56 -31.79
CA PHE A 667 -39.29 -4.33 -30.62
C PHE A 667 -39.18 -5.58 -29.75
N GLN A 668 -38.01 -5.79 -29.18
CA GLN A 668 -37.72 -6.93 -28.30
C GLN A 668 -37.07 -6.44 -27.01
N PRO A 669 -37.43 -7.00 -25.84
CA PRO A 669 -36.74 -6.67 -24.60
C PRO A 669 -35.27 -7.11 -24.68
N ILE A 670 -34.37 -6.36 -24.05
CA ILE A 670 -32.93 -6.68 -24.06
C ILE A 670 -32.64 -7.95 -23.27
N GLY A 671 -33.40 -8.22 -22.21
CA GLY A 671 -33.26 -9.40 -21.38
C GLY A 671 -34.59 -9.76 -20.68
N PRO A 672 -34.70 -10.97 -20.13
CA PRO A 672 -35.94 -11.47 -19.55
C PRO A 672 -36.39 -10.71 -18.31
N TRP A 673 -35.44 -10.23 -17.50
CA TRP A 673 -35.67 -9.37 -16.35
C TRP A 673 -34.83 -8.12 -16.48
N LEU A 674 -35.46 -6.95 -16.35
CA LEU A 674 -34.79 -5.65 -16.39
C LEU A 674 -35.23 -4.81 -15.21
N GLY A 675 -34.31 -4.05 -14.63
CA GLY A 675 -34.65 -3.11 -13.58
C GLY A 675 -33.51 -2.19 -13.19
N ARG A 676 -33.83 -1.24 -12.33
CA ARG A 676 -32.89 -0.28 -11.77
C ARG A 676 -32.49 -0.71 -10.37
N LEU A 677 -31.19 -0.82 -10.13
CA LEU A 677 -30.67 -1.10 -8.80
C LEU A 677 -30.81 0.13 -7.91
N ILE A 678 -31.24 -0.10 -6.67
CA ILE A 678 -31.42 0.93 -5.65
C ILE A 678 -30.65 0.51 -4.41
N LEU A 679 -29.70 1.34 -4.00
CA LEU A 679 -28.95 1.11 -2.76
C LEU A 679 -29.90 1.33 -1.55
N PRO A 680 -30.14 0.33 -0.68
CA PRO A 680 -31.00 0.52 0.47
C PRO A 680 -30.42 1.57 1.42
N LYS A 681 -31.30 2.32 2.10
CA LYS A 681 -30.85 3.19 3.19
C LYS A 681 -30.19 2.37 4.30
N LYS A 682 -29.22 2.96 5.00
CA LYS A 682 -28.40 2.27 6.00
C LYS A 682 -29.23 1.58 7.09
N GLU A 683 -30.36 2.16 7.46
CA GLU A 683 -31.28 1.65 8.49
C GLU A 683 -32.09 0.43 8.01
N ALA A 684 -32.42 0.38 6.72
CA ALA A 684 -33.19 -0.71 6.10
C ALA A 684 -32.32 -1.88 5.63
N ARG A 685 -31.00 -1.68 5.57
CA ARG A 685 -30.01 -2.62 5.05
C ARG A 685 -30.08 -4.02 5.67
N SER A 686 -30.27 -4.11 6.99
CA SER A 686 -30.34 -5.38 7.71
C SER A 686 -31.55 -6.25 7.33
N GLN A 687 -32.63 -5.62 6.84
CA GLN A 687 -33.84 -6.29 6.36
C GLN A 687 -33.71 -6.66 4.88
N VAL A 688 -33.16 -5.77 4.06
CA VAL A 688 -32.99 -6.00 2.61
C VAL A 688 -31.97 -7.10 2.33
N LYS A 689 -30.84 -7.15 3.05
CA LYS A 689 -29.77 -8.16 2.87
C LYS A 689 -29.31 -8.31 1.42
N GLY A 690 -28.90 -7.20 0.81
CA GLY A 690 -28.55 -7.09 -0.60
C GLY A 690 -28.89 -5.68 -1.10
N THR A 691 -29.44 -5.59 -2.31
CA THR A 691 -29.91 -4.33 -2.89
C THR A 691 -31.43 -4.37 -3.13
N LEU A 692 -32.03 -3.25 -3.47
CA LEU A 692 -33.40 -3.18 -3.98
C LEU A 692 -33.34 -3.10 -5.51
N ILE A 693 -34.38 -3.59 -6.19
CA ILE A 693 -34.54 -3.42 -7.63
C ILE A 693 -35.95 -2.91 -7.95
N GLU A 694 -36.02 -1.80 -8.67
CA GLU A 694 -37.25 -1.32 -9.29
C GLU A 694 -37.40 -2.04 -10.64
N LEU A 695 -38.41 -2.91 -10.73
CA LEU A 695 -38.55 -3.81 -11.86
C LEU A 695 -39.19 -3.09 -13.06
N HIS A 696 -38.51 -3.10 -14.21
CA HIS A 696 -38.94 -2.41 -15.43
C HIS A 696 -39.50 -3.38 -16.48
N HIS A 697 -39.05 -4.63 -16.48
CA HIS A 697 -39.54 -5.70 -17.35
C HIS A 697 -39.37 -7.05 -16.65
N ALA A 698 -40.31 -7.95 -16.87
CA ALA A 698 -40.31 -9.31 -16.34
C ALA A 698 -41.04 -10.26 -17.31
N PRO A 699 -40.82 -11.58 -17.21
CA PRO A 699 -41.58 -12.57 -17.97
C PRO A 699 -43.09 -12.43 -17.72
N PRO A 700 -43.95 -12.87 -18.68
CA PRO A 700 -45.40 -12.70 -18.59
C PRO A 700 -46.03 -13.20 -17.29
N GLU A 701 -45.53 -14.30 -16.72
CA GLU A 701 -45.99 -14.86 -15.45
C GLU A 701 -45.77 -13.93 -14.24
N TYR A 702 -44.80 -13.01 -14.33
CA TYR A 702 -44.43 -12.05 -13.29
C TYR A 702 -44.73 -10.60 -13.67
N ALA A 703 -45.54 -10.37 -14.71
CA ALA A 703 -45.88 -9.02 -15.19
C ALA A 703 -46.48 -8.12 -14.10
N HIS A 704 -47.19 -8.70 -13.12
CA HIS A 704 -47.75 -7.99 -11.97
C HIS A 704 -46.70 -7.36 -11.02
N LEU A 705 -45.44 -7.79 -11.11
CA LEU A 705 -44.31 -7.24 -10.33
C LEU A 705 -43.68 -6.02 -10.99
N VAL A 706 -43.96 -5.77 -12.28
CA VAL A 706 -43.39 -4.62 -12.99
C VAL A 706 -43.86 -3.31 -12.34
N GLY A 707 -42.91 -2.41 -12.10
CA GLY A 707 -43.09 -1.15 -11.38
C GLY A 707 -42.98 -1.25 -9.87
N GLN A 708 -42.87 -2.47 -9.30
CA GLN A 708 -42.62 -2.64 -7.87
C GLN A 708 -41.12 -2.55 -7.55
N THR A 709 -40.81 -2.11 -6.32
CA THR A 709 -39.45 -2.17 -5.76
C THR A 709 -39.34 -3.38 -4.85
N LEU A 710 -38.49 -4.34 -5.21
CA LEU A 710 -38.35 -5.63 -4.54
C LEU A 710 -36.92 -5.83 -4.02
N PRO A 711 -36.71 -6.57 -2.91
CA PRO A 711 -35.38 -6.99 -2.51
C PRO A 711 -34.74 -7.91 -3.56
N LEU A 712 -33.49 -7.61 -3.94
CA LEU A 712 -32.63 -8.45 -4.77
C LEU A 712 -31.46 -8.96 -3.92
N ARG A 713 -31.34 -10.28 -3.84
CA ARG A 713 -30.37 -10.98 -3.01
C ARG A 713 -29.56 -11.99 -3.82
N TRP A 714 -28.41 -12.38 -3.31
CA TRP A 714 -27.67 -13.52 -3.83
C TRP A 714 -28.37 -14.84 -3.46
N ASP A 715 -28.44 -15.78 -4.40
CA ASP A 715 -28.95 -17.14 -4.14
C ASP A 715 -27.91 -18.00 -3.41
N VAL A 716 -27.66 -17.67 -2.14
CA VAL A 716 -26.67 -18.34 -1.27
C VAL A 716 -27.03 -19.78 -0.89
N ALA A 717 -28.18 -20.29 -1.37
CA ALA A 717 -28.48 -21.72 -1.31
C ALA A 717 -27.52 -22.53 -2.21
N GLN A 718 -26.90 -21.89 -3.19
CA GLN A 718 -25.86 -22.48 -4.02
C GLN A 718 -24.49 -22.27 -3.35
N PRO A 719 -23.74 -23.34 -3.00
CA PRO A 719 -22.47 -23.22 -2.28
C PRO A 719 -21.44 -22.31 -2.98
N ASP A 720 -21.33 -22.41 -4.30
CA ASP A 720 -20.42 -21.58 -5.09
C ASP A 720 -20.74 -20.08 -4.99
N VAL A 721 -22.03 -19.72 -4.93
CA VAL A 721 -22.48 -18.32 -4.77
C VAL A 721 -22.17 -17.84 -3.36
N GLN A 722 -22.40 -18.68 -2.35
CA GLN A 722 -22.05 -18.35 -0.96
C GLN A 722 -20.56 -18.08 -0.79
N ASP A 723 -19.70 -18.94 -1.35
CA ASP A 723 -18.24 -18.79 -1.29
C ASP A 723 -17.78 -17.52 -2.01
N PHE A 724 -18.35 -17.24 -3.19
CA PHE A 724 -18.11 -16.02 -3.93
C PHE A 724 -18.46 -14.76 -3.12
N VAL A 725 -19.68 -14.68 -2.59
CA VAL A 725 -20.14 -13.53 -1.81
C VAL A 725 -19.26 -13.34 -0.59
N LYS A 726 -19.00 -14.41 0.16
CA LYS A 726 -18.15 -14.37 1.36
C LYS A 726 -16.73 -13.88 1.06
N ALA A 727 -16.15 -14.28 -0.07
CA ALA A 727 -14.78 -13.89 -0.42
C ALA A 727 -14.63 -12.41 -0.82
N VAL A 728 -15.68 -11.85 -1.42
CA VAL A 728 -15.67 -10.50 -2.01
C VAL A 728 -16.25 -9.44 -1.07
N THR A 729 -17.10 -9.82 -0.12
CA THR A 729 -17.65 -8.90 0.87
C THR A 729 -16.54 -8.26 1.71
N ARG A 730 -16.53 -6.92 1.78
CA ARG A 730 -15.50 -6.14 2.49
C ARG A 730 -16.09 -4.95 3.23
N ASP A 731 -15.40 -4.51 4.27
CA ASP A 731 -15.66 -3.19 4.85
C ASP A 731 -15.10 -2.13 3.89
N VAL A 732 -15.85 -1.05 3.67
CA VAL A 732 -15.46 0.05 2.77
C VAL A 732 -15.17 1.29 3.60
N ASN A 733 -13.93 1.73 3.58
CA ASN A 733 -13.45 2.96 4.18
C ASN A 733 -12.52 3.65 3.19
N PHE A 734 -12.91 4.82 2.71
CA PHE A 734 -12.12 5.52 1.70
C PHE A 734 -10.72 5.83 2.22
N SER A 735 -9.71 5.42 1.45
CA SER A 735 -8.38 6.02 1.52
C SER A 735 -8.52 7.52 1.23
N ALA A 736 -7.67 8.41 1.75
CA ALA A 736 -7.91 9.80 1.39
C ALA A 736 -7.51 10.16 -0.06
N ASP A 737 -6.79 9.29 -0.79
CA ASP A 737 -6.75 9.44 -2.24
C ASP A 737 -8.17 9.29 -2.81
N ALA A 738 -8.94 8.28 -2.37
CA ALA A 738 -10.35 8.12 -2.75
C ALA A 738 -11.20 9.29 -2.26
N GLU A 739 -11.08 9.71 -0.99
CA GLU A 739 -11.81 10.86 -0.45
C GLU A 739 -11.54 12.15 -1.25
N TYR A 740 -10.27 12.42 -1.57
CA TYR A 740 -9.86 13.58 -2.37
C TYR A 740 -10.38 13.48 -3.81
N ASN A 741 -10.21 12.34 -4.48
CA ASN A 741 -10.63 12.21 -5.87
C ASN A 741 -12.15 12.21 -6.03
N SER A 742 -12.88 11.67 -5.05
CA SER A 742 -14.34 11.73 -4.99
C SER A 742 -14.86 13.16 -4.87
N LYS A 743 -14.18 14.00 -4.08
CA LYS A 743 -14.64 15.36 -3.78
C LYS A 743 -14.08 16.41 -4.75
N PHE A 744 -12.85 16.24 -5.21
CA PHE A 744 -12.10 17.29 -5.91
C PHE A 744 -11.48 16.82 -7.24
N GLY A 745 -11.13 15.52 -7.37
CA GLY A 745 -10.41 14.99 -8.53
C GLY A 745 -11.26 14.69 -9.76
N GLY A 746 -12.58 14.71 -9.63
CA GLY A 746 -13.52 14.47 -10.72
C GLY A 746 -13.70 12.99 -11.09
N LEU A 747 -13.28 12.06 -10.22
CA LEU A 747 -13.57 10.63 -10.40
C LEU A 747 -14.92 10.28 -9.78
N VAL A 748 -15.65 9.37 -10.42
CA VAL A 748 -16.91 8.82 -9.89
C VAL A 748 -16.57 7.63 -8.99
N LEU A 749 -16.68 7.79 -7.66
CA LEU A 749 -16.41 6.75 -6.66
C LEU A 749 -17.72 6.30 -5.97
N PRO A 750 -17.76 5.09 -5.36
CA PRO A 750 -18.95 4.63 -4.63
C PRO A 750 -19.03 5.26 -3.22
N ASP A 751 -19.15 6.59 -3.16
CA ASP A 751 -19.12 7.40 -1.94
C ASP A 751 -20.29 7.10 -0.99
N ARG A 752 -21.45 6.70 -1.53
CA ARG A 752 -22.65 6.32 -0.77
C ARG A 752 -22.44 5.16 0.22
N ILE A 753 -21.43 4.32 -0.01
CA ILE A 753 -21.06 3.19 0.86
C ILE A 753 -19.76 3.42 1.64
N ASN A 754 -19.22 4.64 1.62
CA ASN A 754 -18.07 4.98 2.45
C ASN A 754 -18.43 4.79 3.95
N ARG A 755 -17.54 4.13 4.70
CA ARG A 755 -17.69 3.72 6.10
C ARG A 755 -18.77 2.66 6.35
N TRP A 756 -19.23 1.95 5.32
CA TRP A 756 -20.10 0.79 5.51
C TRP A 756 -19.27 -0.46 5.78
N ARG A 757 -19.77 -1.34 6.66
CA ARG A 757 -19.15 -2.64 6.97
C ARG A 757 -19.80 -3.75 6.17
N GLN A 758 -19.05 -4.77 5.80
CA GLN A 758 -19.55 -5.98 5.13
C GLN A 758 -20.36 -5.66 3.87
N VAL A 759 -19.89 -4.73 3.04
CA VAL A 759 -20.52 -4.38 1.77
C VAL A 759 -20.38 -5.54 0.80
N ASP A 760 -21.52 -6.04 0.32
CA ASP A 760 -21.54 -7.16 -0.62
C ASP A 760 -21.40 -6.71 -2.10
N PRO A 761 -21.23 -7.65 -3.05
CA PRO A 761 -21.04 -7.32 -4.46
C PRO A 761 -22.26 -6.67 -5.16
N LEU A 762 -23.50 -6.88 -4.68
CA LEU A 762 -24.70 -6.21 -5.20
C LEU A 762 -24.78 -4.79 -4.68
N GLU A 763 -24.54 -4.59 -3.38
CA GLU A 763 -24.52 -3.27 -2.74
C GLU A 763 -23.45 -2.38 -3.38
N SER A 764 -22.24 -2.91 -3.59
CA SER A 764 -21.18 -2.16 -4.27
C SER A 764 -21.54 -1.81 -5.72
N LEU A 765 -22.24 -2.69 -6.44
CA LEU A 765 -22.70 -2.40 -7.81
C LEU A 765 -23.73 -1.28 -7.80
N ALA A 766 -24.76 -1.40 -6.96
CA ALA A 766 -25.81 -0.38 -6.82
C ALA A 766 -25.25 0.97 -6.38
N ALA A 767 -24.21 0.97 -5.54
CA ALA A 767 -23.53 2.16 -5.05
C ALA A 767 -22.50 2.75 -6.03
N GLY A 768 -22.29 2.17 -7.21
CA GLY A 768 -21.20 2.54 -8.13
C GLY A 768 -21.20 4.01 -8.56
N HIS A 769 -22.38 4.64 -8.58
CA HIS A 769 -22.57 6.06 -8.88
C HIS A 769 -23.06 6.85 -7.65
N PRO A 770 -23.11 8.20 -7.71
CA PRO A 770 -23.67 9.03 -6.63
C PRO A 770 -25.19 8.95 -6.48
N ILE A 771 -25.90 8.37 -7.46
CA ILE A 771 -27.37 8.24 -7.47
C ILE A 771 -27.78 6.83 -7.95
N ASP A 772 -29.02 6.44 -7.72
CA ASP A 772 -29.58 5.16 -8.18
C ASP A 772 -30.00 5.23 -9.66
N ASP A 773 -29.02 5.13 -10.57
CA ASP A 773 -29.20 5.22 -12.03
C ASP A 773 -28.68 3.99 -12.80
N ILE A 774 -28.17 2.98 -12.10
CA ILE A 774 -27.64 1.76 -12.71
C ILE A 774 -28.80 0.84 -13.11
N THR A 775 -29.00 0.69 -14.42
CA THR A 775 -29.97 -0.23 -15.01
C THR A 775 -29.29 -1.54 -15.39
N VAL A 776 -29.90 -2.67 -15.04
CA VAL A 776 -29.32 -4.00 -15.24
C VAL A 776 -30.32 -4.96 -15.87
N MET A 777 -29.79 -5.95 -16.57
CA MET A 777 -30.50 -7.19 -16.91
C MET A 777 -30.09 -8.33 -15.99
N LEU A 778 -31.04 -9.22 -15.70
CA LEU A 778 -30.85 -10.42 -14.88
C LEU A 778 -31.27 -11.64 -15.71
N ALA A 779 -30.37 -12.63 -15.84
CA ALA A 779 -30.61 -13.80 -16.67
C ALA A 779 -31.38 -14.90 -15.93
N ALA A 780 -30.95 -15.24 -14.70
CA ALA A 780 -31.55 -16.30 -13.88
C ALA A 780 -32.06 -15.72 -12.55
N ILE A 781 -33.38 -15.79 -12.33
CA ILE A 781 -34.01 -15.26 -11.12
C ILE A 781 -34.94 -16.30 -10.52
N ALA A 782 -34.72 -16.60 -9.24
CA ALA A 782 -35.68 -17.32 -8.41
C ALA A 782 -36.54 -16.32 -7.63
N VAL A 783 -37.86 -16.38 -7.83
CA VAL A 783 -38.85 -15.54 -7.12
C VAL A 783 -39.40 -16.33 -5.94
N ARG A 784 -39.15 -15.88 -4.71
CA ARG A 784 -39.58 -16.58 -3.49
C ARG A 784 -40.00 -15.58 -2.40
N PRO A 785 -40.99 -15.91 -1.54
CA PRO A 785 -41.27 -15.10 -0.37
C PRO A 785 -40.10 -15.20 0.63
N ASP A 786 -39.83 -14.11 1.33
CA ASP A 786 -38.83 -14.05 2.38
C ASP A 786 -39.39 -14.48 3.75
N SER A 787 -38.56 -14.40 4.80
CA SER A 787 -38.96 -14.78 6.16
C SER A 787 -40.12 -13.95 6.74
N ALA A 788 -40.42 -12.79 6.16
CA ALA A 788 -41.56 -11.95 6.53
C ALA A 788 -42.77 -12.15 5.59
N GLY A 789 -42.67 -13.08 4.64
CA GLY A 789 -43.72 -13.36 3.64
C GLY A 789 -43.75 -12.39 2.45
N GLN A 790 -42.77 -11.50 2.31
CA GLN A 790 -42.68 -10.55 1.19
C GLN A 790 -41.92 -11.15 0.01
N ILE A 791 -42.34 -10.86 -1.22
CA ILE A 791 -41.67 -11.37 -2.42
C ILE A 791 -40.25 -10.78 -2.54
N ALA A 792 -39.25 -11.64 -2.73
CA ALA A 792 -37.87 -11.26 -3.00
C ALA A 792 -37.31 -12.02 -4.22
N LEU A 793 -36.35 -11.40 -4.90
CA LEU A 793 -35.66 -11.94 -6.07
C LEU A 793 -34.27 -12.45 -5.66
N TYR A 794 -33.90 -13.64 -6.14
CA TYR A 794 -32.62 -14.26 -5.86
C TYR A 794 -31.86 -14.52 -7.17
N THR A 795 -30.65 -13.98 -7.29
CA THR A 795 -29.77 -14.15 -8.45
C THR A 795 -28.53 -14.99 -8.10
N PRO A 796 -28.14 -15.97 -8.94
CA PRO A 796 -26.89 -16.71 -8.80
C PRO A 796 -25.70 -16.05 -9.52
N GLU A 797 -25.96 -15.00 -10.32
CA GLU A 797 -24.99 -14.34 -11.20
C GLU A 797 -25.00 -12.82 -10.99
N GLN A 798 -23.89 -12.17 -11.34
CA GLN A 798 -23.80 -10.72 -11.27
C GLN A 798 -24.74 -10.08 -12.31
N PRO A 799 -25.54 -9.08 -11.91
CA PRO A 799 -26.33 -8.29 -12.85
C PRO A 799 -25.47 -7.66 -13.95
N VAL A 800 -25.99 -7.63 -15.18
CA VAL A 800 -25.28 -7.07 -16.35
C VAL A 800 -25.79 -5.68 -16.65
N GLU A 801 -24.91 -4.69 -16.76
CA GLU A 801 -25.31 -3.30 -17.01
C GLU A 801 -25.86 -3.08 -18.43
N VAL A 802 -27.09 -2.56 -18.42
CA VAL A 802 -28.04 -2.16 -19.46
C VAL A 802 -27.85 -0.79 -20.13
N SER A 803 -28.33 -0.58 -21.35
CA SER A 803 -28.74 0.76 -21.81
C SER A 803 -29.96 0.64 -22.72
N GLY A 804 -31.04 1.33 -22.36
CA GLY A 804 -32.37 1.03 -22.89
C GLY A 804 -33.02 -0.17 -22.22
N ARG A 805 -34.31 -0.39 -22.55
CA ARG A 805 -35.08 -1.57 -22.11
C ARG A 805 -35.44 -2.49 -23.27
N TYR A 806 -35.57 -1.93 -24.45
CA TYR A 806 -35.93 -2.64 -25.68
C TYR A 806 -34.92 -2.33 -26.78
N TYR A 807 -34.91 -3.17 -27.81
CA TYR A 807 -34.20 -2.91 -29.05
C TYR A 807 -35.07 -3.18 -30.28
N ALA A 808 -34.73 -2.51 -31.38
CA ALA A 808 -35.31 -2.70 -32.69
C ALA A 808 -34.21 -2.82 -33.75
N LEU A 809 -34.54 -3.39 -34.90
CA LEU A 809 -33.64 -3.48 -36.05
C LEU A 809 -34.12 -2.54 -37.17
N VAL A 810 -33.33 -1.49 -37.45
CA VAL A 810 -33.77 -0.39 -38.30
C VAL A 810 -32.72 0.10 -39.29
N GLN A 811 -33.17 0.79 -40.32
CA GLN A 811 -32.36 1.59 -41.23
C GLN A 811 -32.76 3.07 -41.12
N PHE A 812 -31.79 3.97 -40.98
CA PHE A 812 -32.03 5.42 -40.97
C PHE A 812 -32.30 5.91 -42.38
N ILE A 813 -33.40 6.64 -42.60
CA ILE A 813 -33.77 7.16 -43.93
C ILE A 813 -33.36 8.63 -44.07
N ALA A 814 -33.85 9.48 -43.19
CA ALA A 814 -33.62 10.92 -43.25
C ALA A 814 -33.90 11.58 -41.89
N PRO A 815 -33.21 12.69 -41.57
CA PRO A 815 -33.60 13.54 -40.45
C PRO A 815 -34.96 14.19 -40.74
N VAL A 816 -35.84 14.21 -39.74
CA VAL A 816 -37.15 14.89 -39.79
C VAL A 816 -37.25 16.06 -38.80
N GLY A 817 -36.16 16.32 -38.07
CA GLY A 817 -36.00 17.41 -37.12
C GLY A 817 -34.53 17.50 -36.66
N ALA A 818 -34.24 18.35 -35.68
CA ALA A 818 -32.89 18.45 -35.12
C ALA A 818 -32.43 17.13 -34.48
N ASP A 819 -33.32 16.50 -33.72
CA ASP A 819 -33.06 15.29 -32.94
C ASP A 819 -33.99 14.13 -33.33
N HIS A 820 -34.62 14.16 -34.51
CA HIS A 820 -35.56 13.11 -34.94
C HIS A 820 -35.19 12.55 -36.28
N TYR A 821 -35.26 11.22 -36.41
CA TYR A 821 -34.99 10.52 -37.65
C TYR A 821 -36.15 9.64 -38.04
N ARG A 822 -36.50 9.68 -39.32
CA ARG A 822 -37.35 8.66 -39.91
C ARG A 822 -36.51 7.41 -40.13
N VAL A 823 -37.01 6.29 -39.64
CA VAL A 823 -36.37 4.99 -39.76
C VAL A 823 -37.33 3.99 -40.36
N ARG A 824 -36.78 2.96 -41.00
CA ARG A 824 -37.52 1.82 -41.53
C ARG A 824 -37.18 0.57 -40.75
N HIS A 825 -38.19 -0.16 -40.31
CA HIS A 825 -38.00 -1.42 -39.59
C HIS A 825 -37.62 -2.57 -40.53
N PHE A 826 -36.83 -3.51 -40.01
CA PHE A 826 -36.55 -4.76 -40.69
C PHE A 826 -37.79 -5.64 -40.73
N ASN A 827 -38.09 -6.19 -41.90
CA ASN A 827 -39.19 -7.10 -42.09
C ASN A 827 -38.66 -8.54 -42.09
N ARG A 828 -39.02 -9.29 -41.05
CA ARG A 828 -38.59 -10.69 -40.88
C ARG A 828 -38.99 -11.58 -42.04
N ALA A 829 -40.17 -11.36 -42.63
CA ALA A 829 -40.70 -12.20 -43.70
C ALA A 829 -39.95 -12.02 -45.03
N THR A 830 -39.61 -10.78 -45.38
CA THR A 830 -38.90 -10.45 -46.63
C THR A 830 -37.38 -10.43 -46.47
N ARG A 831 -36.89 -10.40 -45.22
CA ARG A 831 -35.46 -10.28 -44.85
C ARG A 831 -34.83 -8.98 -45.34
N ARG A 832 -35.61 -7.90 -45.47
CA ARG A 832 -35.18 -6.57 -45.96
C ARG A 832 -35.71 -5.44 -45.07
N PHE A 833 -35.13 -4.24 -45.20
CA PHE A 833 -35.71 -3.02 -44.66
C PHE A 833 -36.85 -2.53 -45.58
N ASP A 834 -37.98 -3.22 -45.55
CA ASP A 834 -39.24 -2.85 -46.20
C ASP A 834 -40.44 -2.92 -45.25
N GLY A 835 -40.18 -2.94 -43.94
CA GLY A 835 -41.19 -2.89 -42.89
C GLY A 835 -41.74 -1.47 -42.65
N PRO A 836 -42.58 -1.31 -41.61
CA PRO A 836 -43.17 -0.02 -41.24
C PRO A 836 -42.11 1.07 -41.04
N GLU A 837 -42.42 2.30 -41.46
CA GLU A 837 -41.60 3.47 -41.17
C GLU A 837 -42.10 4.16 -39.90
N THR A 838 -41.17 4.52 -39.01
CA THR A 838 -41.47 5.23 -37.76
C THR A 838 -40.51 6.38 -37.56
N VAL A 839 -40.85 7.33 -36.69
CA VAL A 839 -39.94 8.40 -36.26
C VAL A 839 -39.35 8.03 -34.91
N MET A 840 -38.02 8.06 -34.80
CA MET A 840 -37.29 7.85 -33.55
C MET A 840 -36.60 9.13 -33.10
N SER A 841 -36.60 9.35 -31.79
CA SER A 841 -35.89 10.44 -31.13
C SER A 841 -34.42 10.06 -30.92
N ASN A 842 -33.52 10.94 -31.29
CA ASN A 842 -32.07 10.83 -31.16
C ASN A 842 -31.50 12.13 -30.55
N PRO A 843 -31.78 12.42 -29.27
CA PRO A 843 -31.33 13.64 -28.60
C PRO A 843 -29.84 13.89 -28.77
N ALA A 844 -29.44 15.16 -28.82
CA ALA A 844 -28.04 15.56 -28.86
C ALA A 844 -27.25 15.02 -27.64
N VAL A 845 -25.98 14.69 -27.87
CA VAL A 845 -25.05 14.28 -26.81
C VAL A 845 -24.16 15.45 -26.38
N LEU A 846 -23.71 15.41 -25.14
CA LEU A 846 -22.81 16.40 -24.56
C LEU A 846 -21.34 16.05 -24.84
N ILE A 847 -20.51 17.08 -24.98
CA ILE A 847 -19.06 16.93 -25.19
C ILE A 847 -18.44 16.37 -23.91
N ALA A 848 -17.61 15.34 -24.07
CA ALA A 848 -16.74 14.86 -23.00
C ALA A 848 -15.61 15.86 -22.79
N LYS A 849 -15.68 16.69 -21.74
CA LYS A 849 -14.71 17.79 -21.54
C LYS A 849 -13.27 17.30 -21.42
N ASP A 850 -13.05 16.14 -20.81
CA ASP A 850 -11.72 15.56 -20.66
C ASP A 850 -11.08 15.10 -21.99
N TYR A 851 -11.91 14.73 -22.98
CA TYR A 851 -11.43 14.28 -24.30
C TYR A 851 -11.47 15.40 -25.36
N GLY A 852 -12.36 16.37 -25.20
CA GLY A 852 -12.58 17.45 -26.16
C GLY A 852 -13.44 17.07 -27.37
N SER A 853 -14.09 15.90 -27.36
CA SER A 853 -14.92 15.39 -28.46
C SER A 853 -16.26 14.84 -27.99
N TYR A 854 -17.19 14.60 -28.92
CA TYR A 854 -18.43 13.89 -28.62
C TYR A 854 -18.15 12.38 -28.51
N PRO A 855 -18.78 11.65 -27.56
CA PRO A 855 -18.69 10.19 -27.51
C PRO A 855 -19.32 9.50 -28.73
N SER A 856 -20.36 10.12 -29.30
CA SER A 856 -21.06 9.67 -30.49
C SER A 856 -21.70 10.85 -31.23
N THR A 857 -22.09 10.67 -32.50
CA THR A 857 -22.82 11.69 -33.27
C THR A 857 -23.82 11.03 -34.21
N THR A 858 -24.92 11.72 -34.49
CA THR A 858 -25.95 11.32 -35.47
C THR A 858 -25.77 12.01 -36.82
N ARG A 859 -24.80 12.92 -36.94
CA ARG A 859 -24.57 13.70 -38.16
C ARG A 859 -24.36 12.76 -39.35
N GLN A 860 -25.22 12.86 -40.35
CA GLN A 860 -25.16 12.04 -41.57
C GLN A 860 -25.19 10.52 -41.31
N ILE A 861 -25.83 10.07 -40.22
CA ILE A 861 -25.92 8.63 -39.90
C ILE A 861 -26.64 7.84 -41.01
N GLU A 862 -27.57 8.45 -41.73
CA GLU A 862 -28.24 7.86 -42.89
C GLU A 862 -27.29 7.59 -44.06
N ARG A 863 -26.15 8.29 -44.11
CA ARG A 863 -25.07 8.11 -45.11
C ARG A 863 -23.93 7.24 -44.59
N SER A 864 -24.02 6.75 -43.36
CA SER A 864 -23.00 5.88 -42.79
C SER A 864 -22.85 4.60 -43.62
N PRO A 865 -21.63 4.10 -43.88
CA PRO A 865 -21.43 2.84 -44.62
C PRO A 865 -22.13 1.65 -43.97
N CYS A 866 -22.39 1.70 -42.66
CA CYS A 866 -23.07 0.63 -41.93
C CYS A 866 -24.61 0.67 -42.10
N ASN A 867 -25.18 1.77 -42.59
CA ASN A 867 -26.63 1.97 -42.63
C ASN A 867 -27.35 1.12 -43.70
N GLU A 868 -26.66 0.70 -44.75
CA GLU A 868 -27.23 -0.20 -45.77
C GLU A 868 -27.68 -1.54 -45.16
N GLN A 869 -26.87 -2.10 -44.26
CA GLN A 869 -27.15 -3.34 -43.55
C GLN A 869 -27.96 -3.11 -42.25
N GLY A 870 -28.17 -1.84 -41.90
CA GLY A 870 -28.95 -1.38 -40.75
C GLY A 870 -28.28 -1.56 -39.39
N TRP A 871 -29.04 -1.16 -38.38
CA TRP A 871 -28.58 -0.98 -37.00
C TRP A 871 -29.54 -1.62 -36.03
N TYR A 872 -29.00 -2.33 -35.05
CA TYR A 872 -29.74 -2.57 -33.81
C TYR A 872 -29.71 -1.27 -32.99
N VAL A 873 -30.87 -0.73 -32.68
CA VAL A 873 -31.04 0.47 -31.84
C VAL A 873 -31.66 0.05 -30.51
N TYR A 874 -31.05 0.47 -29.41
CA TYR A 874 -31.49 0.18 -28.04
C TYR A 874 -32.02 1.45 -27.40
N GLY A 875 -33.13 1.32 -26.67
CA GLY A 875 -33.84 2.49 -26.16
C GLY A 875 -35.11 2.16 -25.41
N THR A 876 -35.88 3.21 -25.14
CA THR A 876 -37.15 3.18 -24.41
C THR A 876 -38.04 4.31 -24.94
N GLN A 877 -39.37 4.18 -24.86
CA GLN A 877 -40.27 5.28 -25.18
C GLN A 877 -40.20 6.36 -24.11
N ASP A 878 -40.24 7.63 -24.52
CA ASP A 878 -40.44 8.78 -23.64
C ASP A 878 -41.93 8.94 -23.25
N ALA A 879 -42.22 9.98 -22.46
CA ALA A 879 -43.59 10.31 -22.05
C ALA A 879 -44.53 10.68 -23.22
N ALA A 880 -43.99 11.02 -24.39
CA ALA A 880 -44.75 11.30 -25.61
C ALA A 880 -44.97 10.03 -26.47
N GLY A 881 -44.48 8.86 -26.02
CA GLY A 881 -44.58 7.60 -26.75
C GLY A 881 -43.55 7.44 -27.87
N GLN A 882 -42.59 8.36 -28.01
CA GLN A 882 -41.55 8.28 -29.03
C GLN A 882 -40.40 7.41 -28.55
N PHE A 883 -39.93 6.49 -29.41
CA PHE A 883 -38.78 5.65 -29.07
C PHE A 883 -37.49 6.47 -29.14
N VAL A 884 -36.79 6.56 -28.01
CA VAL A 884 -35.54 7.32 -27.86
C VAL A 884 -34.35 6.38 -27.96
N VAL A 885 -33.48 6.61 -28.93
CA VAL A 885 -32.29 5.78 -29.17
C VAL A 885 -31.19 6.18 -28.19
N GLN A 886 -30.92 5.30 -27.22
CA GLN A 886 -29.86 5.45 -26.21
C GLN A 886 -28.54 4.82 -26.65
N ALA A 887 -28.60 3.70 -27.37
CA ALA A 887 -27.43 3.00 -27.90
C ALA A 887 -27.69 2.41 -29.28
N TRP A 888 -26.63 2.13 -30.04
CA TRP A 888 -26.74 1.43 -31.32
C TRP A 888 -25.58 0.46 -31.59
N MET A 889 -25.81 -0.47 -32.51
CA MET A 889 -24.85 -1.50 -32.91
C MET A 889 -24.99 -1.80 -34.41
N PRO A 890 -23.89 -1.78 -35.19
CA PRO A 890 -23.92 -2.14 -36.61
C PRO A 890 -24.34 -3.60 -36.77
N ARG A 891 -25.45 -3.87 -37.47
CA ARG A 891 -25.95 -5.23 -37.66
C ARG A 891 -24.92 -6.10 -38.39
N ALA A 892 -24.31 -5.57 -39.46
CA ALA A 892 -23.32 -6.29 -40.27
C ALA A 892 -22.12 -6.82 -39.47
N LEU A 893 -21.70 -6.13 -38.42
CA LEU A 893 -20.55 -6.54 -37.60
C LEU A 893 -20.86 -7.81 -36.78
N MET A 894 -22.09 -7.96 -36.29
CA MET A 894 -22.44 -9.01 -35.32
C MET A 894 -22.92 -10.31 -35.96
N ARG A 895 -23.24 -10.28 -37.26
CA ARG A 895 -23.72 -11.46 -37.99
C ARG A 895 -22.60 -12.48 -38.12
N LEU A 896 -22.96 -13.76 -38.10
CA LEU A 896 -22.05 -14.86 -38.45
C LEU A 896 -21.84 -14.93 -39.98
N GLN A 897 -21.47 -13.78 -40.57
CA GLN A 897 -21.18 -13.60 -41.99
C GLN A 897 -19.92 -12.73 -42.12
N PRO A 898 -18.72 -13.34 -42.13
CA PRO A 898 -17.48 -12.57 -42.16
C PRO A 898 -17.24 -12.00 -43.57
N ASP A 899 -16.62 -10.83 -43.64
CA ASP A 899 -16.15 -10.22 -44.89
C ASP A 899 -15.11 -11.11 -45.58
N ARG A 900 -14.31 -11.82 -44.77
CA ARG A 900 -13.21 -12.66 -45.24
C ARG A 900 -12.96 -13.81 -44.27
N VAL A 901 -12.66 -14.99 -44.83
CA VAL A 901 -12.14 -16.14 -44.08
C VAL A 901 -10.64 -16.31 -44.36
N ILE A 902 -9.84 -16.44 -43.30
CA ILE A 902 -8.40 -16.67 -43.34
C ILE A 902 -8.12 -18.08 -42.81
N PHE A 903 -7.47 -18.91 -43.64
CA PHE A 903 -7.10 -20.26 -43.28
C PHE A 903 -5.67 -20.32 -42.73
N GLY A 904 -5.48 -21.03 -41.62
CA GLY A 904 -4.21 -21.27 -40.97
C GLY A 904 -3.84 -20.27 -39.87
N SER A 905 -3.47 -20.78 -38.69
CA SER A 905 -3.15 -20.01 -37.48
C SER A 905 -2.09 -18.93 -37.69
N LYS A 906 -1.07 -19.18 -38.53
CA LYS A 906 -0.02 -18.19 -38.83
C LYS A 906 -0.54 -17.01 -39.65
N ALA A 907 -1.42 -17.26 -40.62
CA ALA A 907 -2.01 -16.21 -41.45
C ALA A 907 -3.00 -15.37 -40.63
N THR A 908 -3.84 -16.02 -39.82
CA THR A 908 -4.74 -15.35 -38.88
C THR A 908 -3.97 -14.45 -37.90
N TYR A 909 -2.88 -14.95 -37.31
CA TYR A 909 -2.07 -14.14 -36.40
C TYR A 909 -1.37 -12.96 -37.12
N ARG A 910 -0.94 -13.15 -38.37
CA ARG A 910 -0.41 -12.04 -39.19
C ARG A 910 -1.45 -10.94 -39.38
N HIS A 911 -2.69 -11.33 -39.70
CA HIS A 911 -3.79 -10.39 -39.85
C HIS A 911 -4.00 -9.58 -38.55
N ILE A 912 -4.17 -10.27 -37.41
CA ILE A 912 -4.33 -9.64 -36.09
C ILE A 912 -3.20 -8.64 -35.78
N ARG A 913 -1.95 -9.08 -35.95
CA ARG A 913 -0.79 -8.28 -35.56
C ARG A 913 -0.55 -7.09 -36.48
N GLN A 914 -0.73 -7.26 -37.80
CA GLN A 914 -0.30 -6.29 -38.81
C GLN A 914 -1.47 -5.57 -39.49
N GLU A 915 -2.41 -6.32 -40.09
CA GLU A 915 -3.44 -5.78 -40.99
C GLU A 915 -4.58 -5.08 -40.24
N THR A 916 -4.98 -5.62 -39.08
CA THR A 916 -6.12 -5.15 -38.27
C THR A 916 -6.02 -3.68 -37.84
N TRP A 917 -4.80 -3.19 -37.63
CA TRP A 917 -4.51 -1.82 -37.19
C TRP A 917 -3.74 -0.99 -38.24
N ALA A 918 -3.58 -1.52 -39.46
CA ALA A 918 -2.95 -0.79 -40.55
C ALA A 918 -3.88 0.31 -41.09
N HIS A 919 -3.32 1.50 -41.31
CA HIS A 919 -4.00 2.68 -41.89
C HIS A 919 -5.35 3.01 -41.23
N VAL A 920 -5.42 2.97 -39.89
CA VAL A 920 -6.68 3.20 -39.14
C VAL A 920 -7.40 4.48 -39.53
N ALA A 921 -6.69 5.59 -39.74
CA ALA A 921 -7.27 6.87 -40.13
C ALA A 921 -8.03 6.79 -41.46
N ALA A 922 -7.49 6.06 -42.44
CA ALA A 922 -8.14 5.85 -43.75
C ALA A 922 -9.38 4.95 -43.68
N LYS A 923 -9.58 4.24 -42.57
CA LYS A 923 -10.70 3.32 -42.34
C LYS A 923 -11.79 3.91 -41.44
N LYS A 924 -11.75 5.22 -41.15
CA LYS A 924 -12.76 5.90 -40.33
C LYS A 924 -14.18 5.67 -40.86
N GLY A 925 -15.13 5.45 -39.96
CA GLY A 925 -16.53 5.12 -40.27
C GLY A 925 -16.77 3.69 -40.75
N GLN A 926 -15.72 2.88 -40.95
CA GLN A 926 -15.83 1.52 -41.47
C GLN A 926 -15.74 0.47 -40.35
N ILE A 927 -16.35 -0.68 -40.62
CA ILE A 927 -16.26 -1.90 -39.82
C ILE A 927 -15.53 -3.00 -40.59
N SER A 928 -15.07 -4.04 -39.90
CA SER A 928 -14.60 -5.26 -40.54
C SER A 928 -14.83 -6.49 -39.65
N SER A 929 -15.20 -7.61 -40.27
CA SER A 929 -15.50 -8.89 -39.65
C SER A 929 -14.70 -9.99 -40.36
N VAL A 930 -13.68 -10.56 -39.72
CA VAL A 930 -12.77 -11.54 -40.34
C VAL A 930 -12.73 -12.83 -39.51
N LEU A 931 -13.01 -13.97 -40.12
CA LEU A 931 -12.92 -15.27 -39.47
C LEU A 931 -11.59 -15.95 -39.81
N GLY A 932 -10.78 -16.21 -38.80
CA GLY A 932 -9.60 -17.07 -38.88
C GLY A 932 -9.91 -18.50 -38.43
N THR A 933 -9.60 -19.49 -39.26
CA THR A 933 -9.80 -20.92 -38.95
C THR A 933 -8.48 -21.71 -39.05
N PRO A 934 -8.24 -22.71 -38.18
CA PRO A 934 -7.05 -23.54 -38.23
C PRO A 934 -7.08 -24.62 -39.33
N ARG A 935 -8.25 -24.97 -39.87
CA ARG A 935 -8.47 -26.04 -40.89
C ARG A 935 -8.53 -25.46 -42.32
N ASP A 936 -8.81 -26.25 -43.37
CA ASP A 936 -8.03 -26.23 -44.65
C ASP A 936 -8.49 -25.34 -45.86
N ASN A 937 -7.47 -25.00 -46.67
CA ASN A 937 -7.23 -24.49 -48.04
C ASN A 937 -8.23 -23.67 -48.90
N GLY A 938 -9.39 -23.24 -48.41
CA GLY A 938 -10.11 -22.13 -49.06
C GLY A 938 -11.00 -22.45 -50.26
N SER A 939 -11.55 -23.67 -50.34
CA SER A 939 -12.73 -23.92 -51.16
C SER A 939 -13.98 -23.20 -50.60
N SER A 940 -14.98 -22.90 -51.43
CA SER A 940 -16.24 -22.29 -50.97
C SER A 940 -16.98 -23.16 -49.94
N ALA A 941 -16.89 -24.48 -50.06
CA ALA A 941 -17.43 -25.41 -49.08
C ALA A 941 -16.68 -25.34 -47.73
N ALA A 942 -15.35 -25.13 -47.76
CA ALA A 942 -14.55 -24.94 -46.55
C ALA A 942 -14.85 -23.60 -45.85
N ILE A 943 -15.17 -22.54 -46.61
CA ILE A 943 -15.63 -21.25 -46.06
C ILE A 943 -16.94 -21.45 -45.30
N GLN A 944 -17.94 -22.08 -45.93
CA GLN A 944 -19.24 -22.29 -45.29
C GLN A 944 -19.12 -23.21 -44.07
N SER A 945 -18.35 -24.30 -44.17
CA SER A 945 -18.08 -25.19 -43.03
C SER A 945 -17.44 -24.45 -41.85
N ALA A 946 -16.50 -23.53 -42.10
CA ALA A 946 -15.87 -22.76 -41.02
C ALA A 946 -16.84 -21.80 -40.32
N ILE A 947 -17.87 -21.32 -41.03
CA ILE A 947 -18.95 -20.50 -40.46
C ILE A 947 -19.93 -21.40 -39.69
N ASP A 948 -20.34 -22.53 -40.26
CA ASP A 948 -21.29 -23.49 -39.66
C ASP A 948 -20.73 -24.18 -38.40
N ASP A 949 -19.42 -24.15 -38.20
CA ASP A 949 -18.76 -24.55 -36.96
C ASP A 949 -19.17 -23.67 -35.75
N TRP A 950 -19.77 -22.50 -35.99
CA TRP A 950 -20.35 -21.63 -34.96
C TRP A 950 -21.88 -21.81 -34.92
N ARG A 951 -22.35 -22.38 -33.82
CA ARG A 951 -23.74 -22.81 -33.60
C ARG A 951 -24.38 -22.01 -32.49
N GLU A 952 -25.71 -21.95 -32.53
CA GLU A 952 -26.50 -21.36 -31.46
C GLU A 952 -26.16 -21.98 -30.09
N GLY A 953 -25.94 -21.13 -29.08
CA GLY A 953 -25.47 -21.53 -27.75
C GLY A 953 -23.96 -21.65 -27.59
N ASP A 954 -23.17 -21.54 -28.67
CA ASP A 954 -21.71 -21.52 -28.55
C ASP A 954 -21.24 -20.28 -27.77
N ARG A 955 -20.30 -20.50 -26.85
CA ARG A 955 -19.66 -19.45 -26.06
C ARG A 955 -18.19 -19.34 -26.42
N ALA A 956 -17.69 -18.13 -26.51
CA ALA A 956 -16.31 -17.84 -26.89
C ALA A 956 -15.72 -16.70 -26.05
N LEU A 957 -14.40 -16.75 -25.85
CA LEU A 957 -13.67 -15.72 -25.13
C LEU A 957 -13.46 -14.49 -26.01
N VAL A 958 -13.77 -13.30 -25.51
CA VAL A 958 -13.50 -12.04 -26.22
C VAL A 958 -12.25 -11.38 -25.66
N LEU A 959 -11.32 -11.01 -26.53
CA LEU A 959 -10.23 -10.08 -26.21
C LEU A 959 -10.58 -8.70 -26.76
N HIS A 960 -10.97 -7.77 -25.90
CA HIS A 960 -11.31 -6.41 -26.28
C HIS A 960 -10.08 -5.51 -26.19
N THR A 961 -9.85 -4.70 -27.22
CA THR A 961 -8.86 -3.62 -27.21
C THR A 961 -9.39 -2.38 -27.93
N TYR A 962 -8.99 -1.18 -27.49
CA TYR A 962 -9.29 0.06 -28.19
C TYR A 962 -8.07 0.97 -28.37
N GLY A 963 -8.17 1.87 -29.34
CA GLY A 963 -7.19 2.92 -29.63
C GLY A 963 -7.62 4.33 -29.23
N GLY A 964 -6.82 5.33 -29.61
CA GLY A 964 -6.96 6.71 -29.16
C GLY A 964 -7.79 7.60 -30.08
N ILE A 965 -8.07 8.81 -29.59
CA ILE A 965 -8.76 9.89 -30.30
C ILE A 965 -7.73 10.91 -30.81
N GLY A 966 -7.57 10.98 -32.13
CA GLY A 966 -6.71 11.92 -32.86
C GLY A 966 -7.49 13.03 -33.56
N GLY A 967 -6.89 13.61 -34.61
CA GLY A 967 -7.49 14.72 -35.37
C GLY A 967 -7.28 16.10 -34.73
N ALA A 968 -8.10 17.07 -35.14
CA ALA A 968 -8.08 18.45 -34.61
C ALA A 968 -8.48 18.49 -33.12
N LYS A 969 -9.37 17.59 -32.70
CA LYS A 969 -9.81 17.39 -31.31
C LYS A 969 -9.15 16.17 -30.67
N LYS A 970 -7.84 16.02 -30.84
CA LYS A 970 -7.06 14.94 -30.22
C LYS A 970 -7.15 14.99 -28.69
N GLU A 971 -7.24 13.81 -28.06
CA GLU A 971 -7.30 13.73 -26.61
C GLU A 971 -5.92 14.00 -25.97
N PRO A 972 -5.87 14.53 -24.73
CA PRO A 972 -4.60 14.83 -24.05
C PRO A 972 -3.67 13.61 -23.93
N ALA A 973 -4.22 12.41 -23.72
CA ALA A 973 -3.45 11.17 -23.62
C ALA A 973 -2.73 10.80 -24.93
N ALA A 974 -3.19 11.32 -26.07
CA ALA A 974 -2.58 11.14 -27.38
C ALA A 974 -1.62 12.29 -27.77
N ALA A 975 -1.21 13.14 -26.82
CA ALA A 975 -0.27 14.23 -27.07
C ALA A 975 1.16 13.74 -27.41
N THR A 976 1.49 12.51 -27.00
CA THR A 976 2.75 11.84 -27.36
C THR A 976 2.52 10.86 -28.52
N PRO A 977 3.55 10.45 -29.28
CA PRO A 977 3.41 9.43 -30.32
C PRO A 977 3.05 8.03 -29.77
N ILE A 978 2.95 7.88 -28.45
CA ILE A 978 2.65 6.62 -27.77
C ILE A 978 1.24 6.71 -27.18
N PHE A 979 0.37 5.83 -27.65
CA PHE A 979 -0.96 5.60 -27.06
C PHE A 979 -1.09 4.13 -26.63
N PHE A 980 -1.28 3.88 -25.34
CA PHE A 980 -1.26 2.52 -24.79
C PHE A 980 -2.52 1.71 -25.10
N GLY A 981 -3.68 2.36 -25.19
CA GLY A 981 -4.98 1.69 -25.30
C GLY A 981 -5.47 1.05 -24.00
N HIS A 982 -6.42 0.14 -24.13
CA HIS A 982 -7.05 -0.59 -23.03
C HIS A 982 -7.25 -2.06 -23.40
N PHE A 983 -7.39 -2.91 -22.39
CA PHE A 983 -7.62 -4.35 -22.54
C PHE A 983 -8.72 -4.80 -21.57
N ALA A 984 -9.67 -5.57 -22.09
CA ALA A 984 -10.66 -6.27 -21.27
C ALA A 984 -10.94 -7.65 -21.85
N PHE A 985 -11.33 -8.58 -20.98
CA PHE A 985 -11.97 -9.81 -21.42
C PHE A 985 -13.47 -9.61 -21.57
N GLY A 986 -14.06 -10.40 -22.45
CA GLY A 986 -15.50 -10.52 -22.59
C GLY A 986 -15.88 -11.96 -22.89
N VAL A 987 -17.18 -12.21 -23.00
CA VAL A 987 -17.73 -13.45 -23.53
C VAL A 987 -18.70 -13.10 -24.65
N ALA A 988 -18.56 -13.80 -25.77
CA ALA A 988 -19.51 -13.76 -26.86
C ALA A 988 -20.32 -15.05 -26.84
N GLU A 989 -21.64 -14.93 -26.92
CA GLU A 989 -22.57 -16.04 -27.09
C GLU A 989 -23.20 -15.95 -28.48
N VAL A 990 -23.28 -17.07 -29.19
CA VAL A 990 -24.00 -17.13 -30.47
C VAL A 990 -25.47 -17.32 -30.18
N ILE A 991 -26.27 -16.29 -30.46
CA ILE A 991 -27.73 -16.30 -30.25
C ILE A 991 -28.47 -16.20 -31.58
N ARG A 992 -29.71 -16.68 -31.61
CA ARG A 992 -30.64 -16.41 -32.70
C ARG A 992 -31.43 -15.15 -32.43
N ASP A 993 -31.29 -14.16 -33.31
CA ASP A 993 -31.98 -12.89 -33.20
C ASP A 993 -33.48 -13.03 -33.52
N PRO A 994 -34.40 -12.67 -32.61
CA PRO A 994 -35.85 -12.84 -32.84
C PRO A 994 -36.43 -11.92 -33.92
N LEU A 995 -35.81 -10.75 -34.18
CA LEU A 995 -36.26 -9.79 -35.19
C LEU A 995 -35.81 -10.22 -36.60
N ALA A 996 -34.54 -10.57 -36.76
CA ALA A 996 -33.98 -10.94 -38.06
C ALA A 996 -34.10 -12.45 -38.40
N ASP A 997 -34.25 -13.32 -37.40
CA ASP A 997 -34.14 -14.78 -37.51
C ASP A 997 -32.80 -15.24 -38.10
N GLU A 998 -31.72 -14.73 -37.52
CA GLU A 998 -30.35 -15.08 -37.91
C GLU A 998 -29.44 -15.20 -36.69
N LEU A 999 -28.34 -15.94 -36.84
CA LEU A 999 -27.34 -16.05 -35.80
C LEU A 999 -26.49 -14.78 -35.74
N ARG A 1000 -26.27 -14.28 -34.53
CA ARG A 1000 -25.37 -13.17 -34.23
C ARG A 1000 -24.64 -13.38 -32.90
N PHE A 1001 -23.56 -12.62 -32.71
CA PHE A 1001 -22.92 -12.53 -31.40
C PHE A 1001 -23.73 -11.62 -30.44
N ASP A 1002 -23.95 -12.10 -29.22
CA ASP A 1002 -24.27 -11.30 -28.03
C ASP A 1002 -23.00 -11.17 -27.19
N ILE A 1003 -22.52 -9.93 -26.98
CA ILE A 1003 -21.21 -9.70 -26.34
C ILE A 1003 -21.39 -8.99 -25.01
N ARG A 1004 -20.75 -9.57 -23.98
CA ARG A 1004 -20.64 -9.02 -22.63
C ARG A 1004 -19.18 -8.80 -22.28
N TYR A 1005 -18.88 -7.65 -21.68
CA TYR A 1005 -17.53 -7.24 -21.31
C TYR A 1005 -17.38 -7.29 -19.79
N TYR A 1006 -16.26 -7.85 -19.31
CA TYR A 1006 -15.89 -7.86 -17.90
C TYR A 1006 -14.85 -6.77 -17.69
N GLN A 1007 -15.33 -5.60 -17.32
CA GLN A 1007 -14.49 -4.42 -17.27
C GLN A 1007 -13.76 -4.32 -15.93
N VAL A 1008 -12.47 -4.64 -15.96
CA VAL A 1008 -11.53 -4.53 -14.83
C VAL A 1008 -10.87 -3.13 -14.84
N TYR A 1009 -11.64 -2.12 -15.20
CA TYR A 1009 -11.25 -0.73 -15.21
C TYR A 1009 -12.04 -0.02 -14.11
N THR A 1010 -11.33 0.76 -13.31
CA THR A 1010 -11.88 1.39 -12.12
C THR A 1010 -12.27 2.82 -12.38
N GLN A 1011 -12.59 3.50 -11.28
CA GLN A 1011 -13.25 4.78 -11.23
C GLN A 1011 -12.64 5.79 -12.18
N ASN A 1012 -13.50 6.37 -13.01
CA ASN A 1012 -13.13 7.25 -14.11
C ASN A 1012 -14.06 8.46 -14.11
N THR A 1013 -13.77 9.39 -15.00
CA THR A 1013 -14.55 10.61 -15.11
C THR A 1013 -15.87 10.37 -15.87
N ASP A 1014 -16.01 9.30 -16.66
CA ASP A 1014 -17.21 9.00 -17.48
C ASP A 1014 -18.34 8.26 -16.73
N GLY A 1015 -18.08 7.74 -15.53
CA GLY A 1015 -19.06 6.92 -14.79
C GLY A 1015 -19.20 5.52 -15.39
N LEU A 1016 -18.10 4.91 -15.81
CA LEU A 1016 -18.05 3.48 -16.12
C LEU A 1016 -17.74 2.69 -14.83
N VAL A 1017 -18.62 1.77 -14.45
CA VAL A 1017 -18.47 0.95 -13.25
C VAL A 1017 -17.77 -0.36 -13.59
N ALA A 1018 -16.85 -0.80 -12.71
CA ALA A 1018 -16.22 -2.11 -12.85
C ALA A 1018 -17.27 -3.21 -12.66
N GLY A 1019 -17.43 -4.08 -13.65
CA GLY A 1019 -18.45 -5.11 -13.63
C GLY A 1019 -18.68 -5.76 -14.99
N THR A 1020 -19.84 -6.39 -15.13
CA THR A 1020 -20.28 -7.00 -16.39
C THR A 1020 -21.15 -6.00 -17.15
N LEU A 1021 -20.75 -5.63 -18.36
CA LEU A 1021 -21.47 -4.67 -19.19
C LEU A 1021 -21.85 -5.29 -20.54
N HIS A 1022 -23.10 -5.11 -20.95
CA HIS A 1022 -23.53 -5.51 -22.29
C HIS A 1022 -23.02 -4.52 -23.35
N TRP A 1023 -22.93 -4.94 -24.62
CA TRP A 1023 -22.55 -4.06 -25.75
C TRP A 1023 -23.26 -2.71 -25.71
N SER A 1024 -24.58 -2.71 -25.46
CA SER A 1024 -25.40 -1.49 -25.44
C SER A 1024 -24.89 -0.47 -24.43
N ARG A 1025 -24.29 -0.90 -23.31
CA ARG A 1025 -23.76 -0.05 -22.26
C ARG A 1025 -22.30 0.34 -22.49
N TYR A 1026 -21.46 -0.62 -22.88
CA TYR A 1026 -20.02 -0.43 -22.95
C TYR A 1026 -19.56 0.27 -24.23
N LEU A 1027 -20.01 -0.20 -25.39
CA LEU A 1027 -19.60 0.37 -26.69
C LEU A 1027 -20.70 1.20 -27.32
N GLY A 1028 -21.93 0.68 -27.34
CA GLY A 1028 -23.03 1.22 -28.14
C GLY A 1028 -23.68 2.49 -27.59
N HIS A 1029 -23.56 2.78 -26.28
CA HIS A 1029 -24.25 3.92 -25.67
C HIS A 1029 -23.78 5.23 -26.30
N ARG A 1030 -24.72 6.08 -26.73
CA ARG A 1030 -24.40 7.33 -27.45
C ARG A 1030 -23.67 8.36 -26.59
N GLN A 1031 -24.05 8.52 -25.32
CA GLN A 1031 -23.36 9.39 -24.36
C GLN A 1031 -22.20 8.71 -23.59
N LEU A 1032 -22.38 7.46 -23.15
CA LEU A 1032 -21.46 6.79 -22.22
C LEU A 1032 -20.53 5.75 -22.87
N GLY A 1033 -20.79 5.36 -24.12
CA GLY A 1033 -20.06 4.34 -24.85
C GLY A 1033 -18.97 4.94 -25.75
N TRP A 1034 -18.16 4.07 -26.34
CA TRP A 1034 -16.94 4.47 -27.07
C TRP A 1034 -16.96 4.19 -28.58
N LEU A 1035 -18.05 3.62 -29.12
CA LEU A 1035 -18.12 3.23 -30.53
C LEU A 1035 -17.89 4.39 -31.51
N GLY A 1036 -18.40 5.58 -31.18
CA GLY A 1036 -18.39 6.74 -32.07
C GLY A 1036 -17.04 7.48 -32.11
N ASN A 1037 -16.26 7.43 -31.04
CA ASN A 1037 -15.04 8.24 -30.89
C ASN A 1037 -13.75 7.43 -30.81
N ARG A 1038 -13.79 6.11 -30.60
CA ARG A 1038 -12.58 5.26 -30.53
C ARG A 1038 -12.60 4.13 -31.57
N PRO A 1039 -11.45 3.73 -32.12
CA PRO A 1039 -11.34 2.48 -32.86
C PRO A 1039 -11.24 1.28 -31.89
N THR A 1040 -12.02 0.22 -32.11
CA THR A 1040 -12.07 -0.98 -31.24
C THR A 1040 -11.81 -2.27 -32.01
N CYS A 1041 -11.21 -3.26 -31.35
CA CYS A 1041 -11.00 -4.61 -31.87
C CYS A 1041 -11.41 -5.64 -30.82
N ASP A 1042 -12.40 -6.47 -31.17
CA ASP A 1042 -12.80 -7.64 -30.39
C ASP A 1042 -12.33 -8.90 -31.12
N ILE A 1043 -11.49 -9.71 -30.47
CA ILE A 1043 -11.05 -11.02 -30.97
C ILE A 1043 -11.83 -12.10 -30.22
N VAL A 1044 -12.77 -12.75 -30.90
CA VAL A 1044 -13.62 -13.80 -30.37
C VAL A 1044 -12.96 -15.17 -30.60
N LEU A 1045 -12.48 -15.81 -29.55
CA LEU A 1045 -11.70 -17.04 -29.58
C LEU A 1045 -12.54 -18.24 -29.13
N LYS A 1046 -12.70 -19.21 -30.03
CA LYS A 1046 -13.32 -20.51 -29.75
C LYS A 1046 -12.26 -21.61 -29.78
N LEU A 1047 -12.03 -22.22 -28.62
CA LEU A 1047 -11.07 -23.31 -28.42
C LEU A 1047 -11.71 -24.39 -27.57
N SER A 1048 -12.00 -25.56 -28.15
CA SER A 1048 -12.79 -26.63 -27.52
C SER A 1048 -12.32 -27.01 -26.12
N CYS A 1049 -11.02 -27.15 -25.88
CA CYS A 1049 -10.48 -27.50 -24.57
C CYS A 1049 -10.68 -26.41 -23.49
N PHE A 1050 -11.00 -25.17 -23.88
CA PHE A 1050 -11.21 -24.04 -22.97
C PHE A 1050 -12.68 -23.59 -22.91
N THR A 1051 -13.40 -23.61 -24.03
CA THR A 1051 -14.78 -23.10 -24.14
C THR A 1051 -15.84 -24.15 -23.81
N GLU A 1052 -15.54 -25.45 -23.96
CA GLU A 1052 -16.48 -26.52 -23.62
C GLU A 1052 -16.33 -26.99 -22.17
N GLY A 1053 -17.39 -27.59 -21.61
CA GLY A 1053 -17.40 -28.12 -20.25
C GLY A 1053 -16.86 -29.56 -20.14
N TYR A 1054 -16.46 -29.91 -18.93
CA TYR A 1054 -16.04 -31.25 -18.50
C TYR A 1054 -17.02 -31.78 -17.46
N GLY A 1055 -17.64 -32.94 -17.71
CA GLY A 1055 -18.63 -33.51 -16.79
C GLY A 1055 -17.95 -34.36 -15.72
N VAL A 1056 -17.96 -33.94 -14.46
CA VAL A 1056 -17.33 -34.65 -13.33
C VAL A 1056 -18.32 -34.74 -12.17
N ALA A 1057 -18.64 -35.97 -11.73
CA ALA A 1057 -19.52 -36.24 -10.57
C ALA A 1057 -20.86 -35.48 -10.62
N ASP A 1058 -21.58 -35.62 -11.73
CA ASP A 1058 -22.89 -34.98 -12.01
C ASP A 1058 -22.88 -33.44 -12.19
N GLU A 1059 -21.69 -32.81 -12.19
CA GLU A 1059 -21.52 -31.38 -12.48
C GLU A 1059 -20.75 -31.13 -13.78
N VAL A 1060 -21.13 -30.12 -14.55
CA VAL A 1060 -20.36 -29.66 -15.73
C VAL A 1060 -19.46 -28.50 -15.32
N ARG A 1061 -18.15 -28.66 -15.49
CA ARG A 1061 -17.14 -27.64 -15.14
C ARG A 1061 -16.53 -27.04 -16.42
N SER A 1062 -16.70 -25.74 -16.64
CA SER A 1062 -16.15 -25.02 -17.80
C SER A 1062 -15.03 -24.07 -17.39
N PRO A 1063 -13.84 -24.11 -18.02
CA PRO A 1063 -12.78 -23.13 -17.78
C PRO A 1063 -13.22 -21.70 -18.09
N LEU A 1064 -13.97 -21.48 -19.16
CA LEU A 1064 -14.52 -20.16 -19.51
C LEU A 1064 -15.46 -19.64 -18.41
N GLN A 1065 -16.40 -20.46 -17.95
CA GLN A 1065 -17.33 -20.06 -16.88
C GLN A 1065 -16.60 -19.79 -15.55
N ARG A 1066 -15.53 -20.55 -15.27
CA ARG A 1066 -14.70 -20.30 -14.09
C ARG A 1066 -13.93 -18.99 -14.20
N MET A 1067 -13.42 -18.68 -15.38
CA MET A 1067 -12.78 -17.40 -15.66
C MET A 1067 -13.75 -16.23 -15.46
N GLU A 1068 -15.00 -16.34 -15.92
CA GLU A 1068 -16.04 -15.34 -15.69
C GLU A 1068 -16.27 -15.09 -14.19
N ARG A 1069 -16.34 -16.16 -13.39
CA ARG A 1069 -16.47 -16.05 -11.92
C ARG A 1069 -15.30 -15.27 -11.30
N PHE A 1070 -14.07 -15.56 -11.73
CA PHE A 1070 -12.89 -14.82 -11.25
C PHE A 1070 -12.88 -13.34 -11.69
N LEU A 1071 -13.30 -13.06 -12.92
CA LEU A 1071 -13.46 -11.69 -13.41
C LEU A 1071 -14.53 -10.93 -12.61
N VAL A 1072 -15.65 -11.58 -12.30
CA VAL A 1072 -16.72 -11.02 -11.44
C VAL A 1072 -16.21 -10.73 -10.03
N SER A 1073 -15.47 -11.64 -9.41
CA SER A 1073 -14.82 -11.38 -8.10
C SER A 1073 -13.86 -10.20 -8.16
N MET A 1074 -13.03 -10.15 -9.19
CA MET A 1074 -12.04 -9.10 -9.34
C MET A 1074 -12.69 -7.73 -9.59
N THR A 1075 -13.68 -7.65 -10.49
CA THR A 1075 -14.38 -6.39 -10.78
C THR A 1075 -15.12 -5.86 -9.55
N ALA A 1076 -15.75 -6.72 -8.75
CA ALA A 1076 -16.38 -6.32 -7.50
C ALA A 1076 -15.38 -5.77 -6.47
N ARG A 1077 -14.18 -6.38 -6.33
CA ARG A 1077 -13.11 -5.84 -5.46
C ARG A 1077 -12.56 -4.51 -6.00
N TYR A 1078 -12.32 -4.43 -7.30
CA TYR A 1078 -11.86 -3.23 -7.99
C TYR A 1078 -12.83 -2.05 -7.80
N ARG A 1079 -14.14 -2.32 -7.84
CA ARG A 1079 -15.20 -1.32 -7.65
C ARG A 1079 -15.10 -0.58 -6.32
N ILE A 1080 -14.67 -1.26 -5.26
CA ILE A 1080 -14.55 -0.69 -3.90
C ILE A 1080 -13.10 -0.49 -3.45
N GLY A 1081 -12.12 -0.62 -4.33
CA GLY A 1081 -10.70 -0.51 -3.96
C GLY A 1081 -10.24 -1.55 -2.95
N ASP A 1082 -10.82 -2.75 -2.97
CA ASP A 1082 -10.67 -3.76 -1.92
C ASP A 1082 -10.96 -3.25 -0.50
N GLY A 1083 -11.94 -2.35 -0.39
CA GLY A 1083 -12.32 -1.68 0.85
C GLY A 1083 -11.71 -0.30 1.04
N THR A 1084 -10.81 0.14 0.16
CA THR A 1084 -10.18 1.49 0.23
C THR A 1084 -10.90 2.57 -0.58
N GLY A 1085 -12.04 2.25 -1.20
CA GLY A 1085 -12.89 3.17 -1.97
C GLY A 1085 -12.53 3.30 -3.45
N ALA A 1086 -11.26 3.13 -3.83
CA ALA A 1086 -10.81 3.19 -5.23
C ALA A 1086 -9.60 2.31 -5.52
N THR A 1087 -9.45 1.88 -6.77
CA THR A 1087 -8.19 1.28 -7.26
C THR A 1087 -7.62 2.20 -8.32
N TYR A 1088 -6.36 2.61 -8.17
CA TYR A 1088 -5.69 3.47 -9.14
C TYR A 1088 -4.81 2.65 -10.09
N VAL A 1089 -4.88 2.97 -11.38
CA VAL A 1089 -4.05 2.35 -12.42
C VAL A 1089 -2.59 2.74 -12.20
N GLY A 1090 -1.70 1.76 -12.20
CA GLY A 1090 -0.26 1.98 -12.06
C GLY A 1090 0.55 0.74 -12.44
N PRO A 1091 1.88 0.76 -12.30
CA PRO A 1091 2.75 -0.36 -12.70
C PRO A 1091 2.43 -1.71 -12.03
N ALA A 1092 1.69 -1.70 -10.91
CA ALA A 1092 1.32 -2.90 -10.17
C ALA A 1092 -0.17 -3.26 -10.23
N ASN A 1093 -1.02 -2.35 -10.72
CA ASN A 1093 -2.46 -2.51 -10.91
C ASN A 1093 -2.77 -2.13 -12.36
N ASN A 1094 -2.85 -3.13 -13.22
CA ASN A 1094 -3.09 -2.94 -14.64
C ASN A 1094 -4.16 -3.92 -15.09
N CYS A 1095 -5.25 -3.38 -15.68
CA CYS A 1095 -6.35 -4.13 -16.24
C CYS A 1095 -5.89 -5.34 -17.08
N SER A 1096 -4.83 -5.19 -17.89
CA SER A 1096 -4.27 -6.27 -18.71
C SER A 1096 -3.63 -7.37 -17.87
N GLN A 1097 -2.81 -7.03 -16.87
CA GLN A 1097 -2.13 -8.02 -16.04
C GLN A 1097 -3.12 -8.81 -15.17
N ASP A 1098 -4.02 -8.11 -14.49
CA ASP A 1098 -4.93 -8.72 -13.53
C ASP A 1098 -6.05 -9.51 -14.23
N SER A 1099 -6.53 -9.03 -15.38
CA SER A 1099 -7.41 -9.81 -16.26
C SER A 1099 -6.78 -11.13 -16.68
N ASN A 1100 -5.51 -11.12 -17.14
CA ASN A 1100 -4.82 -12.35 -17.56
C ASN A 1100 -4.61 -13.35 -16.42
N GLN A 1101 -4.63 -12.87 -15.17
CA GLN A 1101 -4.58 -13.75 -14.00
C GLN A 1101 -5.87 -14.56 -13.84
N ALA A 1102 -7.05 -13.98 -14.10
CA ALA A 1102 -8.32 -14.72 -14.05
C ALA A 1102 -8.33 -15.89 -15.04
N LEU A 1103 -7.78 -15.69 -16.24
CA LEU A 1103 -7.61 -16.74 -17.24
C LEU A 1103 -6.71 -17.88 -16.73
N PHE A 1104 -5.58 -17.53 -16.11
CA PHE A 1104 -4.64 -18.52 -15.57
C PHE A 1104 -5.22 -19.32 -14.40
N ALA A 1105 -5.83 -18.63 -13.43
CA ALA A 1105 -6.45 -19.25 -12.26
C ALA A 1105 -7.58 -20.20 -12.66
N ALA A 1106 -8.38 -19.84 -13.67
CA ALA A 1106 -9.44 -20.69 -14.19
C ALA A 1106 -8.92 -22.03 -14.72
N ILE A 1107 -7.83 -22.00 -15.51
CA ILE A 1107 -7.23 -23.20 -16.05
C ILE A 1107 -6.62 -24.05 -14.94
N GLN A 1108 -5.84 -23.45 -14.03
CA GLN A 1108 -5.20 -24.19 -12.94
C GLN A 1108 -6.22 -24.90 -12.05
N GLN A 1109 -7.29 -24.22 -11.65
CA GLN A 1109 -8.27 -24.81 -10.75
C GLN A 1109 -8.97 -26.02 -11.38
N ILE A 1110 -9.32 -25.96 -12.67
CA ILE A 1110 -9.89 -27.11 -13.38
C ILE A 1110 -8.89 -28.28 -13.38
N VAL A 1111 -7.60 -27.98 -13.59
CA VAL A 1111 -6.53 -28.99 -13.59
C VAL A 1111 -6.29 -29.61 -12.21
N GLU A 1112 -6.35 -28.83 -11.14
CA GLU A 1112 -6.17 -29.28 -9.74
C GLU A 1112 -7.35 -30.15 -9.29
N VAL A 1113 -8.57 -29.65 -9.43
CA VAL A 1113 -9.80 -30.39 -9.07
C VAL A 1113 -9.86 -31.75 -9.75
N MET A 1114 -9.51 -31.82 -11.03
CA MET A 1114 -9.51 -33.07 -11.78
C MET A 1114 -8.27 -33.95 -11.50
N GLY A 1115 -7.24 -33.40 -10.87
CA GLY A 1115 -5.96 -34.05 -10.56
C GLY A 1115 -5.88 -34.66 -9.16
N ASP A 1116 -6.68 -34.21 -8.20
CA ASP A 1116 -6.54 -34.54 -6.78
C ASP A 1116 -6.83 -36.01 -6.41
N ASN A 1117 -7.55 -36.76 -7.25
CA ASN A 1117 -7.86 -38.17 -7.01
C ASN A 1117 -7.57 -39.04 -8.25
N GLU A 1118 -6.40 -39.68 -8.25
CA GLU A 1118 -5.93 -40.50 -9.38
C GLU A 1118 -6.90 -41.65 -9.75
N ALA A 1119 -7.53 -42.28 -8.76
CA ALA A 1119 -8.47 -43.36 -8.99
C ALA A 1119 -9.78 -42.88 -9.64
N GLN A 1120 -10.30 -41.73 -9.18
CA GLN A 1120 -11.48 -41.10 -9.77
C GLN A 1120 -11.20 -40.58 -11.17
N ARG A 1121 -10.03 -39.96 -11.37
CA ARG A 1121 -9.57 -39.49 -12.68
C ARG A 1121 -9.49 -40.63 -13.70
N ARG A 1122 -8.84 -41.76 -13.37
CA ARG A 1122 -8.75 -42.92 -14.28
C ARG A 1122 -10.13 -43.48 -14.66
N ARG A 1123 -11.07 -43.54 -13.71
CA ARG A 1123 -12.45 -43.97 -13.99
C ARG A 1123 -13.21 -42.98 -14.90
N TRP A 1124 -12.99 -41.68 -14.70
CA TRP A 1124 -13.56 -40.64 -15.54
C TRP A 1124 -12.96 -40.66 -16.96
N GLU A 1125 -11.64 -40.79 -17.09
CA GLU A 1125 -10.95 -40.88 -18.38
C GLU A 1125 -11.43 -42.08 -19.22
N GLN A 1126 -11.73 -43.21 -18.56
CA GLN A 1126 -12.30 -44.39 -19.22
C GLN A 1126 -13.75 -44.19 -19.68
N SER A 1127 -14.56 -43.44 -18.93
CA SER A 1127 -15.96 -43.18 -19.26
C SER A 1127 -16.17 -42.00 -20.24
N HIS A 1128 -15.21 -41.08 -20.32
CA HIS A 1128 -15.28 -39.87 -21.16
C HIS A 1128 -13.98 -39.66 -21.97
N PRO A 1129 -13.63 -40.57 -22.90
CA PRO A 1129 -12.34 -40.55 -23.60
C PRO A 1129 -12.09 -39.27 -24.41
N GLU A 1130 -13.14 -38.70 -25.03
CA GLU A 1130 -13.02 -37.44 -25.77
C GLU A 1130 -12.76 -36.24 -24.85
N GLN A 1131 -13.42 -36.19 -23.69
CA GLN A 1131 -13.19 -35.13 -22.70
C GLN A 1131 -11.79 -35.26 -22.08
N ALA A 1132 -11.31 -36.49 -21.87
CA ALA A 1132 -9.97 -36.74 -21.36
C ALA A 1132 -8.88 -36.22 -22.30
N ALA A 1133 -9.02 -36.45 -23.61
CA ALA A 1133 -8.10 -35.91 -24.61
C ALA A 1133 -8.07 -34.37 -24.60
N ARG A 1134 -9.24 -33.72 -24.54
CA ARG A 1134 -9.35 -32.26 -24.42
C ARG A 1134 -8.76 -31.72 -23.11
N PHE A 1135 -8.96 -32.43 -21.99
CA PHE A 1135 -8.42 -32.03 -20.70
C PHE A 1135 -6.89 -32.05 -20.69
N GLU A 1136 -6.28 -33.06 -21.31
CA GLU A 1136 -4.83 -33.12 -21.47
C GLU A 1136 -4.30 -31.99 -22.37
N GLU A 1137 -5.06 -31.62 -23.41
CA GLU A 1137 -4.77 -30.43 -24.21
C GLU A 1137 -4.87 -29.14 -23.39
N LEU A 1138 -5.89 -29.00 -22.54
CA LEU A 1138 -6.05 -27.88 -21.60
C LEU A 1138 -4.86 -27.76 -20.63
N ARG A 1139 -4.36 -28.89 -20.11
CA ARG A 1139 -3.16 -28.92 -19.23
C ARG A 1139 -1.93 -28.37 -19.94
N ARG A 1140 -1.67 -28.82 -21.17
CA ARG A 1140 -0.53 -28.34 -21.99
C ARG A 1140 -0.70 -26.87 -22.35
N PHE A 1141 -1.91 -26.48 -22.77
CA PHE A 1141 -2.26 -25.10 -23.07
C PHE A 1141 -2.01 -24.18 -21.87
N GLY A 1142 -2.48 -24.57 -20.68
CA GLY A 1142 -2.28 -23.81 -19.44
C GLY A 1142 -0.81 -23.60 -19.10
N HIS A 1143 0.01 -24.66 -19.25
CA HIS A 1143 1.45 -24.58 -19.03
C HIS A 1143 2.14 -23.63 -20.03
N ASP A 1144 1.84 -23.75 -21.33
CA ASP A 1144 2.44 -22.91 -22.38
C ASP A 1144 2.00 -21.45 -22.32
N LEU A 1145 0.75 -21.21 -21.91
CA LEU A 1145 0.21 -19.88 -21.69
C LEU A 1145 0.91 -19.22 -20.50
N LYS A 1146 1.10 -19.96 -19.39
CA LYS A 1146 1.86 -19.49 -18.21
C LYS A 1146 3.27 -19.06 -18.59
N GLN A 1147 4.01 -19.88 -19.34
CA GLN A 1147 5.37 -19.56 -19.76
C GLN A 1147 5.43 -18.30 -20.65
N ALA A 1148 4.42 -18.06 -21.49
CA ALA A 1148 4.40 -16.90 -22.37
C ALA A 1148 4.08 -15.58 -21.66
N LEU A 1149 3.17 -15.62 -20.70
CA LEU A 1149 2.75 -14.46 -19.92
C LEU A 1149 3.69 -14.17 -18.73
N GLN A 1150 4.42 -15.18 -18.21
CA GLN A 1150 5.32 -15.08 -17.05
C GLN A 1150 6.71 -15.69 -17.30
N PRO A 1151 7.54 -15.12 -18.19
CA PRO A 1151 8.80 -15.73 -18.65
C PRO A 1151 9.90 -15.85 -17.57
N LEU A 1152 9.79 -15.15 -16.43
CA LEU A 1152 10.81 -15.14 -15.36
C LEU A 1152 10.39 -15.92 -14.09
N GLY A 1153 9.30 -16.68 -14.16
CA GLY A 1153 9.12 -17.90 -13.35
C GLY A 1153 8.83 -17.79 -11.85
N LYS A 1154 8.64 -16.60 -11.26
CA LYS A 1154 8.17 -16.49 -9.86
C LYS A 1154 6.71 -16.03 -9.80
N PRO A 1155 5.77 -16.89 -9.33
CA PRO A 1155 4.43 -16.46 -8.96
C PRO A 1155 4.50 -15.37 -7.86
N ARG A 1156 3.56 -14.44 -7.85
CA ARG A 1156 3.33 -13.54 -6.72
C ARG A 1156 2.84 -14.40 -5.54
N ALA A 1157 3.37 -14.19 -4.34
CA ALA A 1157 3.11 -15.08 -3.19
C ALA A 1157 1.66 -15.01 -2.63
N ASP A 1158 0.91 -13.97 -2.98
CA ASP A 1158 -0.54 -13.81 -2.73
C ASP A 1158 -1.40 -14.72 -3.63
N TRP A 1159 -0.82 -15.43 -4.60
CA TRP A 1159 -1.53 -16.25 -5.58
C TRP A 1159 -1.68 -17.73 -5.20
N GLU A 1160 -0.85 -18.24 -4.28
CA GLU A 1160 -0.82 -19.68 -3.96
C GLU A 1160 -1.87 -20.11 -2.91
N THR A 1161 -2.52 -19.16 -2.21
CA THR A 1161 -3.26 -19.49 -0.97
C THR A 1161 -4.74 -19.12 -0.93
N ASN A 1162 -5.31 -18.46 -1.96
CA ASN A 1162 -6.77 -18.23 -2.01
C ASN A 1162 -7.27 -17.90 -3.42
N ALA A 1163 -8.17 -18.73 -3.97
CA ALA A 1163 -8.72 -18.60 -5.32
C ALA A 1163 -9.43 -17.25 -5.59
N TYR A 1164 -9.87 -16.54 -4.55
CA TYR A 1164 -10.55 -15.25 -4.66
C TYR A 1164 -9.74 -14.04 -4.15
N ASN A 1165 -8.50 -14.24 -3.70
CA ASN A 1165 -7.59 -13.15 -3.27
C ASN A 1165 -6.80 -12.56 -4.46
N LEU A 1166 -7.52 -12.05 -5.47
CA LEU A 1166 -6.94 -11.32 -6.61
C LEU A 1166 -6.96 -9.80 -6.38
N GLY A 1167 -5.80 -9.20 -6.08
CA GLY A 1167 -5.64 -7.76 -5.92
C GLY A 1167 -4.85 -7.41 -4.66
N SER A 1168 -3.57 -7.06 -4.84
CA SER A 1168 -2.78 -6.38 -3.82
C SER A 1168 -2.66 -4.92 -4.22
N THR A 1169 -3.00 -3.97 -3.35
CA THR A 1169 -2.70 -2.56 -3.61
C THR A 1169 -1.19 -2.37 -3.79
N ILE A 1170 -0.80 -1.37 -4.59
CA ILE A 1170 0.61 -0.91 -4.73
C ILE A 1170 1.30 -0.71 -3.37
N GLU A 1171 0.48 -0.47 -2.35
CA GLU A 1171 0.79 0.08 -1.05
C GLU A 1171 1.47 -0.88 -0.07
N ASP A 1172 1.31 -2.19 -0.25
CA ASP A 1172 1.82 -3.17 0.71
C ASP A 1172 3.29 -3.54 0.46
N LYS A 1173 3.75 -3.57 -0.80
CA LYS A 1173 5.13 -4.02 -1.15
C LYS A 1173 5.72 -3.30 -2.39
N PRO A 1174 6.12 -2.02 -2.30
CA PRO A 1174 6.50 -1.19 -3.46
C PRO A 1174 7.71 -1.70 -4.27
N LEU A 1175 8.74 -2.26 -3.62
CA LEU A 1175 9.91 -2.82 -4.31
C LEU A 1175 9.58 -4.14 -5.02
N GLN A 1176 8.76 -5.00 -4.40
CA GLN A 1176 8.28 -6.22 -5.03
C GLN A 1176 7.38 -5.89 -6.23
N ASN A 1177 6.52 -4.86 -6.10
CA ASN A 1177 5.63 -4.40 -7.16
C ASN A 1177 6.38 -3.76 -8.34
N LEU A 1178 7.44 -2.97 -8.10
CA LEU A 1178 8.30 -2.45 -9.16
C LEU A 1178 9.05 -3.58 -9.89
N MET A 1179 9.60 -4.54 -9.14
CA MET A 1179 10.24 -5.72 -9.71
C MET A 1179 9.25 -6.61 -10.47
N THR A 1180 7.99 -6.67 -10.03
CA THR A 1180 6.89 -7.37 -10.69
C THR A 1180 6.50 -6.71 -12.03
N GLY A 1181 6.43 -5.37 -12.08
CA GLY A 1181 6.21 -4.64 -13.34
C GLY A 1181 7.34 -4.87 -14.35
N ILE A 1182 8.58 -4.98 -13.88
CA ILE A 1182 9.74 -5.28 -14.73
C ILE A 1182 9.71 -6.75 -15.21
N THR A 1183 9.35 -7.71 -14.36
CA THR A 1183 9.31 -9.14 -14.75
C THR A 1183 8.12 -9.51 -15.63
N SER A 1184 7.08 -8.69 -15.69
CA SER A 1184 5.84 -8.91 -16.44
C SER A 1184 5.62 -7.98 -17.64
N TRP A 1185 6.67 -7.32 -18.15
CA TRP A 1185 6.57 -6.31 -19.23
C TRP A 1185 5.76 -6.73 -20.49
N ARG A 1186 5.58 -8.03 -20.76
CA ARG A 1186 4.74 -8.55 -21.85
C ARG A 1186 3.24 -8.43 -21.60
N THR A 1187 2.79 -8.30 -20.35
CA THR A 1187 1.38 -8.09 -19.97
C THR A 1187 1.05 -6.62 -19.66
N LEU A 1188 2.04 -5.73 -19.62
CA LEU A 1188 1.81 -4.30 -19.34
C LEU A 1188 1.18 -3.52 -20.50
N LEU A 1189 1.45 -3.92 -21.75
CA LEU A 1189 0.88 -3.25 -22.94
C LEU A 1189 -0.42 -3.94 -23.39
N PRO A 1190 -1.57 -3.25 -23.36
CA PRO A 1190 -2.88 -3.82 -23.66
C PRO A 1190 -2.94 -4.62 -24.98
N ARG A 1191 -2.52 -4.01 -26.09
CA ARG A 1191 -2.52 -4.68 -27.40
C ARG A 1191 -1.57 -5.87 -27.45
N LYS A 1192 -0.38 -5.76 -26.85
CA LYS A 1192 0.60 -6.84 -26.83
C LYS A 1192 0.10 -8.06 -26.03
N ALA A 1193 -0.60 -7.82 -24.93
CA ALA A 1193 -1.21 -8.88 -24.13
C ALA A 1193 -2.28 -9.61 -24.95
N SER A 1194 -3.20 -8.86 -25.58
CA SER A 1194 -4.20 -9.40 -26.51
C SER A 1194 -3.57 -10.26 -27.61
N ASP A 1195 -2.59 -9.70 -28.34
CA ASP A 1195 -1.88 -10.40 -29.41
C ASP A 1195 -1.19 -11.68 -28.91
N THR A 1196 -0.65 -11.67 -27.69
CA THR A 1196 0.04 -12.82 -27.09
C THR A 1196 -0.94 -13.94 -26.73
N VAL A 1197 -2.08 -13.61 -26.13
CA VAL A 1197 -3.14 -14.57 -25.81
C VAL A 1197 -3.72 -15.16 -27.10
N ALA A 1198 -4.11 -14.31 -28.05
CA ALA A 1198 -4.63 -14.75 -29.35
C ALA A 1198 -3.66 -15.71 -30.07
N ARG A 1199 -2.35 -15.40 -30.08
CA ARG A 1199 -1.33 -16.27 -30.67
C ARG A 1199 -1.30 -17.65 -30.03
N LYS A 1200 -1.45 -17.74 -28.71
CA LYS A 1200 -1.43 -19.02 -27.98
C LYS A 1200 -2.67 -19.84 -28.24
N PHE A 1201 -3.86 -19.22 -28.22
CA PHE A 1201 -5.11 -19.88 -28.62
C PHE A 1201 -5.01 -20.42 -30.05
N LEU A 1202 -4.55 -19.61 -31.01
CA LEU A 1202 -4.38 -20.03 -32.40
C LEU A 1202 -3.37 -21.19 -32.57
N ALA A 1203 -2.33 -21.26 -31.74
CA ALA A 1203 -1.35 -22.34 -31.76
C ALA A 1203 -1.94 -23.69 -31.32
N TYR A 1204 -3.00 -23.65 -30.50
CA TYR A 1204 -3.77 -24.82 -30.05
C TYR A 1204 -5.03 -25.07 -30.91
N GLY A 1205 -5.08 -24.50 -32.12
CA GLY A 1205 -6.18 -24.76 -33.05
C GLY A 1205 -7.49 -24.04 -32.70
N ALA A 1206 -7.42 -22.87 -32.03
CA ALA A 1206 -8.61 -22.03 -31.87
C ALA A 1206 -9.07 -21.44 -33.21
N ALA A 1207 -10.39 -21.30 -33.39
CA ALA A 1207 -10.97 -20.38 -34.36
C ALA A 1207 -11.03 -18.97 -33.75
N ALA A 1208 -10.81 -17.94 -34.56
CA ALA A 1208 -10.79 -16.54 -34.11
C ALA A 1208 -11.64 -15.67 -35.02
N TRP A 1209 -12.66 -15.00 -34.47
CA TRP A 1209 -13.42 -13.98 -35.18
C TRP A 1209 -12.90 -12.59 -34.78
N ILE A 1210 -12.43 -11.79 -35.74
CA ILE A 1210 -11.87 -10.45 -35.51
C ILE A 1210 -12.91 -9.43 -35.94
N LEU A 1211 -13.47 -8.71 -34.96
CA LEU A 1211 -14.49 -7.67 -35.15
C LEU A 1211 -13.86 -6.30 -34.93
N ARG A 1212 -13.86 -5.45 -35.95
CA ARG A 1212 -13.25 -4.12 -35.93
C ARG A 1212 -14.26 -3.02 -36.18
N THR A 1213 -14.10 -1.94 -35.41
CA THR A 1213 -14.77 -0.65 -35.65
C THR A 1213 -13.73 0.48 -35.65
N ASN A 1214 -13.96 1.51 -36.45
CA ASN A 1214 -13.11 2.71 -36.48
C ASN A 1214 -13.98 3.97 -36.42
N GLN A 1215 -14.41 4.38 -35.23
CA GLN A 1215 -15.25 5.58 -35.03
C GLN A 1215 -16.53 5.51 -35.89
N VAL A 1216 -17.46 4.62 -35.49
CA VAL A 1216 -18.61 4.21 -36.31
C VAL A 1216 -19.90 4.81 -35.74
N GLY A 1217 -20.75 5.31 -36.63
CA GLY A 1217 -21.97 6.05 -36.29
C GLY A 1217 -22.22 7.13 -37.33
N GLY A 1218 -22.60 8.33 -36.89
CA GLY A 1218 -22.49 9.53 -37.70
C GLY A 1218 -21.05 10.01 -37.86
N ASP A 1219 -20.84 11.00 -38.72
CA ASP A 1219 -19.54 11.57 -39.04
C ASP A 1219 -19.18 12.77 -38.14
N ASP A 1220 -17.99 12.74 -37.54
CA ASP A 1220 -17.38 13.87 -36.84
C ASP A 1220 -16.03 14.19 -37.49
N PRO A 1221 -15.92 15.20 -38.36
CA PRO A 1221 -14.70 15.47 -39.14
C PRO A 1221 -13.51 15.92 -38.29
N ASP A 1222 -13.72 16.32 -37.03
CA ASP A 1222 -12.66 16.89 -36.19
C ASP A 1222 -11.82 15.84 -35.45
N ILE A 1223 -12.22 14.56 -35.50
CA ILE A 1223 -11.52 13.44 -34.86
C ILE A 1223 -11.00 12.42 -35.87
N GLU A 1224 -9.94 11.71 -35.51
CA GLU A 1224 -9.39 10.59 -36.30
C GLU A 1224 -9.01 9.41 -35.38
N PRO A 1225 -9.10 8.15 -35.84
CA PRO A 1225 -8.73 7.00 -35.02
C PRO A 1225 -7.21 6.84 -34.91
N ILE A 1226 -6.70 6.63 -33.70
CA ILE A 1226 -5.29 6.30 -33.43
C ILE A 1226 -5.17 4.84 -33.02
N ALA A 1227 -4.22 4.10 -33.60
CA ALA A 1227 -3.98 2.71 -33.22
C ALA A 1227 -3.26 2.62 -31.86
N PRO A 1228 -3.59 1.64 -30.99
CA PRO A 1228 -2.84 1.41 -29.77
C PRO A 1228 -1.46 0.81 -30.10
N MET A 1229 -0.46 1.19 -29.31
CA MET A 1229 0.93 0.81 -29.49
C MET A 1229 1.13 -0.71 -29.32
N THR A 1230 1.99 -1.28 -30.16
CA THR A 1230 2.54 -2.64 -29.99
C THR A 1230 4.05 -2.58 -30.24
N LEU A 1231 4.84 -3.35 -29.48
CA LEU A 1231 6.31 -3.38 -29.54
C LEU A 1231 6.84 -4.36 -30.59
#